data_AF-A0A1I3KP30-F1
#
_entry.id   AF-A0A1I3KP30-F1
#
_cell.length_a   1.000
_cell.length_b   1.000
_cell.length_c   1.000
_cell.angle_alpha   90.00
_cell.angle_beta   90.00
_cell.angle_gamma   90.00
#
_symmetry.space_group_name_H-M   'P 1'
#
loop_
_entity.id
_entity.type
_entity.pdbx_description
1 polymer ?
#
loop_
_entity_poly.entity_id
_entity_poly.type
_entity_poly.pdbx_seq_one_letter_code
_entity_poly.pdbx_strand_id
1 'polypeptide(L)'
;MKLLLSLILLYFSFTSIEIKKNNEDCNKSRLLAHKKQYQEAINNTLQACDLSQIDNLNFIAKCYNNLNDYYKEIDYLERVIYINKRNKKHENLVLNYLDIAKAHRKLNTKKNITKSIDFLKEALHIDKNFILTNKIKYSIYNNIGNYYKALSNFDYAIQYYKKAIIIARKLNDSKKTSRTYSNLSTININVKASSKQLKIAQSNINKALSYDSISFPDIYANLGIVNYLLKDYKTAIKNHNRAIEILTEAQNGDILNLNDVKNCKNKKLLLNTLFEKIYALIKLKDKKYLTEGLNIIKLADKVFDLLLIETKTEKTKLHWRKRAYHFYYLGIHISHELNDIESAFYFSEKSKTLLLLNEITYNSKPILPDSINTREINLKKTIYSLENQINILTNEALLKAKNDLFETQVSLKLLTDSLEASYPIYKNSKNNLDKTILLRELQNSIKTKNTCIISYLWDKTENQFNALYGIAITQDQAILFKINNLNLFDKKVTDFKKHITSPISNVRQKTEFENIAKSLYNDLFPEEIAPLIANNKLLIIPDSDLQSIPFEALRTKNNDYLIKNHEISYAYSVTHLLKNNTIKRDPKNTFISFAPITFNYDNLKNLPQSKAEAKTIANLFSGKSKINQNATKNIFLKNLNDYKIIHLSTHSDTNDSITPWIAFKNKKLQLNELYTTTNQAELVFLSSCKSSLGQSNQGEGIFSLARGFFSSGANSVISSLWNVNDKSNAEITLSFYKYIKKGKSKSTALRQAKLDYIKTYSLSEVSPYYWSSLTLIGDDSAIEIQKNTQFYIIIIVLLMCLIFIILKTLKYYKIKIKI
;
A
#
# COMPACT_ATOMS: atom_id res chain seq x y z
N MET A 1 15.75 -15.83 48.48
CA MET A 1 14.55 -16.71 48.56
C MET A 1 13.30 -16.09 47.92
N LYS A 2 12.87 -14.88 48.29
CA LYS A 2 11.72 -14.18 47.63
C LYS A 2 11.89 -13.94 46.12
N LEU A 3 13.10 -13.62 45.66
CA LEU A 3 13.40 -13.45 44.23
C LEU A 3 13.35 -14.78 43.45
N LEU A 4 13.72 -15.88 44.12
CA LEU A 4 13.66 -17.23 43.55
C LEU A 4 12.20 -17.70 43.48
N LEU A 5 11.38 -17.39 44.49
CA LEU A 5 9.94 -17.66 44.49
C LEU A 5 9.22 -16.85 43.40
N SER A 6 9.60 -15.59 43.16
CA SER A 6 9.00 -14.78 42.10
C SER A 6 9.45 -15.23 40.70
N LEU A 7 10.69 -15.70 40.54
CA LEU A 7 11.17 -16.31 39.30
C LEU A 7 10.53 -17.69 39.05
N ILE A 8 10.29 -18.48 40.09
CA ILE A 8 9.58 -19.76 40.01
C ILE A 8 8.10 -19.54 39.69
N LEU A 9 7.44 -18.53 40.29
CA LEU A 9 6.07 -18.12 39.94
C LEU A 9 5.96 -17.54 38.51
N LEU A 10 7.00 -16.83 38.03
CA LEU A 10 7.09 -16.41 36.62
C LEU A 10 7.38 -17.60 35.69
N TYR A 11 8.20 -18.55 36.11
CA TYR A 11 8.50 -19.74 35.32
C TYR A 11 7.27 -20.66 35.22
N PHE A 12 6.52 -20.84 36.32
CA PHE A 12 5.24 -21.54 36.33
C PHE A 12 4.15 -20.78 35.57
N SER A 13 4.09 -19.44 35.59
CA SER A 13 3.15 -18.71 34.74
C SER A 13 3.47 -18.79 33.25
N PHE A 14 4.70 -19.15 32.89
CA PHE A 14 5.11 -19.44 31.51
C PHE A 14 4.98 -20.92 31.10
N THR A 15 4.97 -21.86 32.06
CA THR A 15 4.92 -23.32 31.77
C THR A 15 3.61 -24.01 32.16
N SER A 16 2.65 -23.34 32.81
CA SER A 16 1.35 -23.92 33.18
C SER A 16 0.12 -23.27 32.54
N ILE A 17 0.25 -22.72 31.32
CA ILE A 17 -0.92 -22.43 30.46
C ILE A 17 -1.41 -23.75 29.82
N GLU A 18 -1.68 -24.76 30.63
CA GLU A 18 -2.81 -25.65 30.39
C GLU A 18 -3.99 -25.03 31.16
N ILE A 19 -4.52 -23.94 30.62
CA ILE A 19 -5.77 -23.35 31.11
C ILE A 19 -6.85 -24.42 30.92
N LYS A 20 -7.36 -24.98 32.02
CA LYS A 20 -8.71 -25.57 32.04
C LYS A 20 -9.67 -24.48 31.57
N LYS A 21 -10.05 -24.53 30.29
CA LYS A 21 -10.99 -23.60 29.65
C LYS A 21 -12.34 -23.69 30.38
N ASN A 22 -12.70 -22.66 31.14
CA ASN A 22 -13.93 -22.60 31.93
C ASN A 22 -15.07 -21.94 31.15
N ASN A 23 -16.30 -22.48 31.25
CA ASN A 23 -17.49 -21.93 30.58
C ASN A 23 -17.86 -20.50 31.06
N GLU A 24 -17.50 -20.12 32.29
CA GLU A 24 -17.77 -18.77 32.84
C GLU A 24 -17.04 -17.66 32.08
N ASP A 25 -15.78 -17.89 31.69
CA ASP A 25 -15.00 -16.91 30.92
C ASP A 25 -15.53 -16.75 29.49
N CYS A 26 -16.12 -17.80 28.90
CA CYS A 26 -16.77 -17.69 27.60
C CYS A 26 -18.08 -16.88 27.65
N ASN A 27 -18.80 -16.89 28.77
CA ASN A 27 -19.97 -16.03 28.94
C ASN A 27 -19.59 -14.54 29.03
N LYS A 28 -18.45 -14.22 29.65
CA LYS A 28 -17.89 -12.86 29.67
C LYS A 28 -17.62 -12.34 28.26
N SER A 29 -17.09 -13.18 27.37
CA SER A 29 -16.91 -12.83 25.95
C SER A 29 -18.22 -12.41 25.27
N ARG A 30 -19.32 -13.14 25.51
CA ARG A 30 -20.64 -12.79 24.95
C ARG A 30 -21.14 -11.47 25.49
N LEU A 31 -21.00 -11.24 26.81
CA LEU A 31 -21.38 -9.97 27.44
C LEU A 31 -20.62 -8.78 26.87
N LEU A 32 -19.31 -8.91 26.66
CA LEU A 32 -18.47 -7.88 26.03
C LEU A 32 -18.97 -7.55 24.60
N ALA A 33 -19.31 -8.56 23.81
CA ALA A 33 -19.88 -8.34 22.48
C ALA A 33 -21.27 -7.70 22.51
N HIS A 34 -22.10 -8.00 23.53
CA HIS A 34 -23.37 -7.28 23.75
C HIS A 34 -23.15 -5.80 24.07
N LYS A 35 -22.08 -5.47 24.81
CA LYS A 35 -21.61 -4.09 25.04
C LYS A 35 -20.88 -3.48 23.84
N LYS A 36 -20.87 -4.15 22.67
CA LYS A 36 -20.15 -3.76 21.44
C LYS A 36 -18.63 -3.68 21.59
N GLN A 37 -18.07 -4.27 22.65
CA GLN A 37 -16.63 -4.39 22.88
C GLN A 37 -16.08 -5.61 22.13
N TYR A 38 -16.22 -5.63 20.80
CA TYR A 38 -15.94 -6.80 19.98
C TYR A 38 -14.47 -7.23 20.02
N GLN A 39 -13.53 -6.30 20.09
CA GLN A 39 -12.10 -6.64 20.16
C GLN A 39 -11.76 -7.32 21.49
N GLU A 40 -12.28 -6.82 22.60
CA GLU A 40 -12.09 -7.43 23.93
C GLU A 40 -12.78 -8.80 23.99
N ALA A 41 -13.97 -8.93 23.43
CA ALA A 41 -14.68 -10.20 23.31
C ALA A 41 -13.85 -11.25 22.54
N ILE A 42 -13.26 -10.86 21.40
CA ILE A 42 -12.37 -11.75 20.62
C ILE A 42 -11.16 -12.15 21.46
N ASN A 43 -10.47 -11.18 22.06
CA ASN A 43 -9.25 -11.44 22.83
C ASN A 43 -9.54 -12.41 23.99
N ASN A 44 -10.63 -12.18 24.72
CA ASN A 44 -11.04 -13.05 25.81
C ASN A 44 -11.43 -14.46 25.31
N THR A 45 -12.14 -14.57 24.17
CA THR A 45 -12.46 -15.89 23.58
C THR A 45 -11.20 -16.63 23.14
N LEU A 46 -10.23 -15.95 22.53
CA LEU A 46 -8.97 -16.57 22.09
C LEU A 46 -8.11 -17.05 23.27
N GLN A 47 -8.19 -16.38 24.42
CA GLN A 47 -7.42 -16.73 25.61
C GLN A 47 -8.09 -17.79 26.48
N ALA A 48 -9.41 -17.73 26.65
CA ALA A 48 -10.13 -18.49 27.68
C ALA A 48 -11.05 -19.59 27.14
N CYS A 49 -11.40 -19.57 25.85
CA CYS A 49 -12.36 -20.51 25.27
C CYS A 49 -11.72 -21.60 24.42
N ASP A 50 -12.44 -22.72 24.26
CA ASP A 50 -12.00 -23.77 23.37
C ASP A 50 -12.24 -23.44 21.89
N LEU A 51 -11.17 -23.18 21.15
CA LEU A 51 -11.20 -22.94 19.70
C LEU A 51 -11.43 -24.21 18.88
N SER A 52 -11.42 -25.39 19.51
CA SER A 52 -11.92 -26.62 18.86
C SER A 52 -13.44 -26.59 18.68
N GLN A 53 -14.15 -25.81 19.51
CA GLN A 53 -15.60 -25.68 19.45
C GLN A 53 -16.02 -24.68 18.37
N ILE A 54 -16.86 -25.15 17.45
CA ILE A 54 -17.37 -24.39 16.30
C ILE A 54 -18.09 -23.10 16.73
N ASP A 55 -18.83 -23.12 17.84
CA ASP A 55 -19.61 -21.95 18.28
C ASP A 55 -18.74 -20.78 18.73
N ASN A 56 -17.52 -21.05 19.20
CA ASN A 56 -16.53 -20.03 19.54
C ASN A 56 -15.89 -19.45 18.29
N LEU A 57 -15.58 -20.28 17.29
CA LEU A 57 -15.06 -19.81 16.00
C LEU A 57 -16.10 -18.97 15.23
N ASN A 58 -17.36 -19.41 15.19
CA ASN A 58 -18.47 -18.65 14.59
C ASN A 58 -18.68 -17.31 15.28
N PHE A 59 -18.54 -17.27 16.61
CA PHE A 59 -18.62 -16.05 17.38
C PHE A 59 -17.51 -15.07 17.04
N ILE A 60 -16.27 -15.56 16.98
CA ILE A 60 -15.12 -14.74 16.60
C ILE A 60 -15.31 -14.19 15.18
N ALA A 61 -15.74 -15.02 14.23
CA ALA A 61 -16.07 -14.58 12.87
C ALA A 61 -17.13 -13.46 12.87
N LYS A 62 -18.19 -13.60 13.67
CA LYS A 62 -19.23 -12.57 13.83
C LYS A 62 -18.68 -11.30 14.47
N CYS A 63 -17.79 -11.38 15.46
CA CYS A 63 -17.14 -10.19 16.03
C CYS A 63 -16.26 -9.49 14.99
N TYR A 64 -15.46 -10.23 14.20
CA TYR A 64 -14.67 -9.64 13.11
C TYR A 64 -15.53 -9.00 12.03
N ASN A 65 -16.67 -9.59 11.69
CA ASN A 65 -17.66 -8.96 10.81
C ASN A 65 -18.11 -7.60 11.35
N ASN A 66 -18.45 -7.50 12.64
CA ASN A 66 -18.84 -6.23 13.26
C ASN A 66 -17.70 -5.20 13.32
N LEU A 67 -16.45 -5.67 13.47
CA LEU A 67 -15.24 -4.84 13.35
C LEU A 67 -14.86 -4.51 11.89
N ASN A 68 -15.60 -5.03 10.90
CA ASN A 68 -15.32 -4.90 9.47
C ASN A 68 -13.96 -5.49 9.03
N ASP A 69 -13.43 -6.49 9.76
CA ASP A 69 -12.25 -7.26 9.36
C ASP A 69 -12.64 -8.48 8.52
N TYR A 70 -12.91 -8.24 7.23
CA TYR A 70 -13.50 -9.23 6.32
C TYR A 70 -12.60 -10.43 6.05
N TYR A 71 -11.28 -10.24 6.00
CA TYR A 71 -10.37 -11.37 5.79
C TYR A 71 -10.33 -12.27 7.03
N LYS A 72 -10.32 -11.71 8.26
CA LYS A 72 -10.45 -12.54 9.46
C LYS A 72 -11.80 -13.23 9.56
N GLU A 73 -12.90 -12.55 9.24
CA GLU A 73 -14.21 -13.20 9.14
C GLU A 73 -14.13 -14.44 8.23
N ILE A 74 -13.52 -14.32 7.05
CA ILE A 74 -13.34 -15.44 6.10
C ILE A 74 -12.44 -16.53 6.69
N ASP A 75 -11.28 -16.20 7.27
CA ASP A 75 -10.34 -17.19 7.82
C ASP A 75 -11.03 -18.09 8.88
N TYR A 76 -11.78 -17.49 9.81
CA TYR A 76 -12.50 -18.24 10.84
C TYR A 76 -13.69 -19.02 10.25
N LEU A 77 -14.40 -18.49 9.24
CA LEU A 77 -15.48 -19.22 8.56
C LEU A 77 -14.95 -20.40 7.74
N GLU A 78 -13.80 -20.28 7.06
CA GLU A 78 -13.14 -21.40 6.37
C GLU A 78 -12.82 -22.53 7.37
N ARG A 79 -12.31 -22.18 8.57
CA ARG A 79 -12.04 -23.15 9.63
C ARG A 79 -13.31 -23.83 10.14
N VAL A 80 -14.39 -23.09 10.36
CA VAL A 80 -15.68 -23.65 10.79
C VAL A 80 -16.23 -24.62 9.74
N ILE A 81 -16.23 -24.21 8.47
CA ILE A 81 -16.69 -25.03 7.34
C ILE A 81 -15.89 -26.32 7.26
N TYR A 82 -14.57 -26.25 7.43
CA TYR A 82 -13.71 -27.42 7.46
C TYR A 82 -14.12 -28.42 8.55
N ILE A 83 -14.33 -27.96 9.78
CA ILE A 83 -14.72 -28.83 10.90
C ILE A 83 -16.12 -29.42 10.67
N ASN A 84 -17.09 -28.60 10.22
CA ASN A 84 -18.45 -29.06 9.94
C ASN A 84 -18.53 -30.07 8.78
N LYS A 85 -17.69 -29.92 7.74
CA LYS A 85 -17.56 -30.92 6.66
C LYS A 85 -17.09 -32.27 7.21
N ARG A 86 -16.07 -32.28 8.07
CA ARG A 86 -15.54 -33.51 8.68
C ARG A 86 -16.56 -34.19 9.59
N ASN A 87 -17.35 -33.39 10.32
CA ASN A 87 -18.36 -33.88 11.27
C ASN A 87 -19.72 -34.18 10.62
N LYS A 88 -19.86 -34.05 9.29
CA LYS A 88 -21.12 -34.26 8.54
C LYS A 88 -22.34 -33.50 9.11
N LYS A 89 -22.13 -32.29 9.66
CA LYS A 89 -23.19 -31.44 10.22
C LYS A 89 -23.83 -30.55 9.15
N HIS A 90 -24.74 -31.13 8.36
CA HIS A 90 -25.30 -30.48 7.16
C HIS A 90 -26.04 -29.16 7.43
N GLU A 91 -26.86 -29.04 8.48
CA GLU A 91 -27.61 -27.80 8.76
C GLU A 91 -26.70 -26.60 9.07
N ASN A 92 -25.74 -26.79 9.98
CA ASN A 92 -24.77 -25.75 10.33
C ASN A 92 -23.93 -25.35 9.11
N LEU A 93 -23.58 -26.32 8.27
CA LEU A 93 -22.77 -26.09 7.08
C LEU A 93 -23.48 -25.18 6.06
N VAL A 94 -24.80 -25.30 5.88
CA VAL A 94 -25.60 -24.39 5.02
C VAL A 94 -25.50 -22.94 5.50
N LEU A 95 -25.65 -22.71 6.81
CA LEU A 95 -25.55 -21.37 7.39
C LEU A 95 -24.14 -20.80 7.26
N ASN A 96 -23.11 -21.64 7.45
CA ASN A 96 -21.73 -21.22 7.27
C ASN A 96 -21.40 -20.88 5.81
N TYR A 97 -21.95 -21.62 4.84
CA TYR A 97 -21.82 -21.27 3.42
C TYR A 97 -22.49 -19.95 3.07
N LEU A 98 -23.67 -19.67 3.64
CA LEU A 98 -24.32 -18.37 3.50
C LEU A 98 -23.44 -17.23 4.03
N ASP A 99 -22.83 -17.42 5.20
CA ASP A 99 -22.04 -16.38 5.84
C ASP A 99 -20.68 -16.16 5.15
N ILE A 100 -19.98 -17.22 4.74
CA ILE A 100 -18.73 -17.07 3.98
C ILE A 100 -18.97 -16.46 2.61
N ALA A 101 -20.10 -16.78 1.96
CA ALA A 101 -20.48 -16.16 0.70
C ALA A 101 -20.69 -14.64 0.86
N LYS A 102 -21.37 -14.21 1.93
CA LYS A 102 -21.51 -12.78 2.27
C LYS A 102 -20.16 -12.15 2.56
N ALA A 103 -19.28 -12.82 3.32
CA ALA A 103 -17.96 -12.31 3.66
C ALA A 103 -17.09 -12.09 2.40
N HIS A 104 -17.00 -13.08 1.50
CA HIS A 104 -16.31 -12.93 0.20
C HIS A 104 -16.91 -11.80 -0.65
N ARG A 105 -18.24 -11.65 -0.67
CA ARG A 105 -18.91 -10.58 -1.42
C ARG A 105 -18.46 -9.19 -0.94
N LYS A 106 -18.14 -9.02 0.35
CA LYS A 106 -17.72 -7.72 0.89
C LYS A 106 -16.42 -7.23 0.25
N LEU A 107 -15.51 -8.15 -0.13
CA LEU A 107 -14.24 -7.85 -0.79
C LEU A 107 -14.40 -7.32 -2.23
N ASN A 108 -15.54 -7.56 -2.88
CA ASN A 108 -15.94 -6.98 -4.17
C ASN A 108 -14.95 -7.19 -5.34
N THR A 109 -14.25 -8.32 -5.39
CA THR A 109 -13.43 -8.71 -6.55
C THR A 109 -14.14 -9.78 -7.37
N LYS A 110 -13.90 -9.85 -8.68
CA LYS A 110 -14.49 -10.88 -9.57
C LYS A 110 -14.30 -12.30 -9.01
N LYS A 111 -13.06 -12.62 -8.61
CA LYS A 111 -12.70 -13.92 -7.98
C LYS A 111 -13.53 -14.21 -6.73
N ASN A 112 -13.66 -13.26 -5.82
CA ASN A 112 -14.41 -13.46 -4.58
C ASN A 112 -15.92 -13.54 -4.82
N ILE A 113 -16.46 -12.77 -5.77
CA ILE A 113 -17.89 -12.85 -6.15
C ILE A 113 -18.22 -14.22 -6.75
N THR A 114 -17.33 -14.77 -7.60
CA THR A 114 -17.48 -16.14 -8.10
C THR A 114 -17.48 -17.16 -6.96
N LYS A 115 -16.50 -17.10 -6.06
CA LYS A 115 -16.48 -17.96 -4.85
C LYS A 115 -17.77 -17.86 -4.04
N SER A 116 -18.30 -16.65 -3.86
CA SER A 116 -19.58 -16.46 -3.16
C SER A 116 -20.72 -17.22 -3.83
N ILE A 117 -20.80 -17.21 -5.16
CA ILE A 117 -21.81 -17.97 -5.91
C ILE A 117 -21.60 -19.48 -5.71
N ASP A 118 -20.35 -19.94 -5.77
CA ASP A 118 -20.01 -21.35 -5.62
C ASP A 118 -20.42 -21.88 -4.24
N PHE A 119 -20.09 -21.15 -3.16
CA PHE A 119 -20.56 -21.51 -1.81
C PHE A 119 -22.08 -21.53 -1.68
N LEU A 120 -22.78 -20.58 -2.31
CA LEU A 120 -24.25 -20.57 -2.29
C LEU A 120 -24.86 -21.73 -3.09
N LYS A 121 -24.20 -22.17 -4.17
CA LYS A 121 -24.60 -23.37 -4.91
C LYS A 121 -24.32 -24.64 -4.12
N GLU A 122 -23.17 -24.73 -3.45
CA GLU A 122 -22.88 -25.82 -2.51
C GLU A 122 -23.95 -25.90 -1.41
N ALA A 123 -24.38 -24.76 -0.86
CA ALA A 123 -25.46 -24.70 0.13
C ALA A 123 -26.80 -25.21 -0.41
N LEU A 124 -27.11 -25.02 -1.71
CA LEU A 124 -28.33 -25.54 -2.34
C LEU A 124 -28.29 -27.05 -2.57
N HIS A 125 -27.09 -27.63 -2.68
CA HIS A 125 -26.86 -29.02 -3.07
C HIS A 125 -26.13 -29.83 -1.99
N ILE A 126 -26.24 -29.41 -0.72
CA ILE A 126 -25.42 -29.91 0.38
C ILE A 126 -25.67 -31.40 0.71
N ASP A 127 -26.92 -31.83 0.58
CA ASP A 127 -27.40 -33.20 0.69
C ASP A 127 -28.77 -33.29 -0.01
N LYS A 128 -29.02 -34.35 -0.78
CA LYS A 128 -30.31 -34.57 -1.46
C LYS A 128 -31.46 -34.81 -0.48
N ASN A 129 -31.15 -35.33 0.71
CA ASN A 129 -32.12 -35.68 1.75
C ASN A 129 -32.38 -34.52 2.72
N PHE A 130 -31.58 -33.44 2.68
CA PHE A 130 -31.76 -32.27 3.53
C PHE A 130 -32.69 -31.24 2.89
N ILE A 131 -33.88 -31.05 3.47
CA ILE A 131 -34.88 -30.10 2.95
C ILE A 131 -34.60 -28.69 3.48
N LEU A 132 -34.08 -27.82 2.60
CA LEU A 132 -33.90 -26.41 2.92
C LEU A 132 -35.23 -25.69 3.16
N THR A 133 -35.32 -24.95 4.27
CA THR A 133 -36.49 -24.10 4.56
C THR A 133 -36.66 -23.01 3.49
N ASN A 134 -37.90 -22.56 3.27
CA ASN A 134 -38.20 -21.46 2.36
C ASN A 134 -37.44 -20.16 2.75
N LYS A 135 -37.21 -19.92 4.05
CA LYS A 135 -36.42 -18.76 4.54
C LYS A 135 -34.96 -18.82 4.05
N ILE A 136 -34.35 -20.00 4.09
CA ILE A 136 -32.97 -20.22 3.61
C ILE A 136 -32.92 -20.14 2.08
N LYS A 137 -33.82 -20.83 1.37
CA LYS A 137 -33.90 -20.79 -0.10
C LYS A 137 -34.04 -19.36 -0.63
N TYR A 138 -34.91 -18.55 -0.01
CA TYR A 138 -35.02 -17.12 -0.33
C TYR A 138 -33.67 -16.41 -0.20
N SER A 139 -32.99 -16.57 0.93
CA SER A 139 -31.73 -15.90 1.22
C SER A 139 -30.65 -16.27 0.21
N ILE A 140 -30.57 -17.56 -0.15
CA ILE A 140 -29.64 -18.04 -1.17
C ILE A 140 -29.98 -17.43 -2.54
N TYR A 141 -31.22 -17.55 -3.03
CA TYR A 141 -31.58 -17.05 -4.35
C TYR A 141 -31.41 -15.53 -4.48
N ASN A 142 -31.81 -14.76 -3.46
CA ASN A 142 -31.62 -13.32 -3.48
C ASN A 142 -30.13 -12.94 -3.53
N ASN A 143 -29.28 -13.64 -2.77
CA ASN A 143 -27.84 -13.37 -2.78
C ASN A 143 -27.17 -13.80 -4.09
N ILE A 144 -27.53 -14.96 -4.65
CA ILE A 144 -27.06 -15.39 -5.98
C ILE A 144 -27.44 -14.33 -7.03
N GLY A 145 -28.68 -13.82 -6.99
CA GLY A 145 -29.11 -12.73 -7.88
C GLY A 145 -28.23 -11.49 -7.76
N ASN A 146 -27.97 -11.04 -6.53
CA ASN A 146 -27.07 -9.91 -6.24
C ASN A 146 -25.65 -10.14 -6.78
N TYR A 147 -25.16 -11.39 -6.74
CA TYR A 147 -23.78 -11.71 -7.11
C TYR A 147 -23.63 -11.86 -8.62
N TYR A 148 -24.59 -12.47 -9.31
CA TYR A 148 -24.64 -12.44 -10.77
C TYR A 148 -24.78 -11.01 -11.31
N LYS A 149 -25.58 -10.16 -10.66
CA LYS A 149 -25.65 -8.73 -11.00
C LYS A 149 -24.28 -8.06 -10.88
N ALA A 150 -23.52 -8.36 -9.82
CA ALA A 150 -22.19 -7.79 -9.62
C ALA A 150 -21.17 -8.28 -10.65
N LEU A 151 -21.39 -9.46 -11.27
CA LEU A 151 -20.63 -9.95 -12.41
C LEU A 151 -21.15 -9.46 -13.77
N SER A 152 -22.13 -8.55 -13.77
CA SER A 152 -22.85 -8.07 -14.97
C SER A 152 -23.56 -9.18 -15.76
N ASN A 153 -23.86 -10.31 -15.12
CA ASN A 153 -24.66 -11.39 -15.70
C ASN A 153 -26.14 -11.19 -15.34
N PHE A 154 -26.79 -10.31 -16.09
CA PHE A 154 -28.12 -9.81 -15.73
C PHE A 154 -29.22 -10.87 -15.90
N ASP A 155 -29.12 -11.76 -16.89
CA ASP A 155 -30.15 -12.78 -17.13
C ASP A 155 -30.27 -13.75 -15.96
N TYR A 156 -29.14 -14.29 -15.50
CA TYR A 156 -29.14 -15.13 -14.30
C TYR A 156 -29.60 -14.34 -13.06
N ALA A 157 -29.18 -13.08 -12.92
CA ALA A 157 -29.64 -12.25 -11.80
C ALA A 157 -31.17 -12.12 -11.77
N ILE A 158 -31.81 -11.81 -12.91
CA ILE A 158 -33.27 -11.73 -13.04
C ILE A 158 -33.93 -13.05 -12.68
N GLN A 159 -33.42 -14.17 -13.20
CA GLN A 159 -33.98 -15.50 -12.92
C GLN A 159 -33.98 -15.82 -11.42
N TYR A 160 -32.87 -15.56 -10.73
CA TYR A 160 -32.77 -15.81 -9.28
C TYR A 160 -33.61 -14.83 -8.45
N TYR A 161 -33.71 -13.55 -8.84
CA TYR A 161 -34.63 -12.63 -8.18
C TYR A 161 -36.09 -13.04 -8.34
N LYS A 162 -36.51 -13.51 -9.52
CA LYS A 162 -37.87 -14.04 -9.72
C LYS A 162 -38.15 -15.23 -8.79
N LYS A 163 -37.20 -16.18 -8.67
CA LYS A 163 -37.31 -17.29 -7.70
C LYS A 163 -37.43 -16.78 -6.26
N ALA A 164 -36.64 -15.78 -5.87
CA ALA A 164 -36.72 -15.18 -4.54
C ALA A 164 -38.06 -14.47 -4.28
N ILE A 165 -38.61 -13.72 -5.23
CA ILE A 165 -39.93 -13.07 -5.11
C ILE A 165 -41.04 -14.10 -4.89
N ILE A 166 -41.03 -15.20 -5.65
CA ILE A 166 -42.03 -16.29 -5.50
C ILE A 166 -42.00 -16.82 -4.07
N ILE A 167 -40.81 -17.08 -3.52
CA ILE A 167 -40.67 -17.57 -2.14
C ILE A 167 -41.07 -16.50 -1.12
N ALA A 168 -40.68 -15.24 -1.32
CA ALA A 168 -41.05 -14.15 -0.43
C ALA A 168 -42.57 -13.98 -0.31
N ARG A 169 -43.28 -14.09 -1.43
CA ARG A 169 -44.75 -14.09 -1.48
C ARG A 169 -45.36 -15.32 -0.80
N LYS A 170 -44.82 -16.51 -1.01
CA LYS A 170 -45.25 -17.73 -0.29
C LYS A 170 -45.07 -17.61 1.24
N LEU A 171 -44.09 -16.82 1.68
CA LEU A 171 -43.85 -16.53 3.09
C LEU A 171 -44.71 -15.37 3.63
N ASN A 172 -45.52 -14.71 2.79
CA ASN A 172 -46.24 -13.47 3.10
C ASN A 172 -45.33 -12.39 3.72
N ASP A 173 -44.07 -12.33 3.27
CA ASP A 173 -43.07 -11.43 3.84
C ASP A 173 -42.90 -10.20 2.93
N SER A 174 -43.58 -9.11 3.29
CA SER A 174 -43.54 -7.83 2.57
C SER A 174 -42.14 -7.24 2.51
N LYS A 175 -41.35 -7.39 3.58
CA LYS A 175 -39.97 -6.93 3.69
C LYS A 175 -39.05 -7.62 2.68
N LYS A 176 -39.14 -8.94 2.58
CA LYS A 176 -38.40 -9.73 1.58
C LYS A 176 -38.82 -9.38 0.16
N THR A 177 -40.12 -9.17 -0.06
CA THR A 177 -40.66 -8.79 -1.37
C THR A 177 -40.14 -7.41 -1.80
N SER A 178 -40.23 -6.40 -0.91
CA SER A 178 -39.68 -5.06 -1.12
C SER A 178 -38.19 -5.10 -1.47
N ARG A 179 -37.39 -5.78 -0.64
CA ARG A 179 -35.94 -5.92 -0.85
C ARG A 179 -35.61 -6.53 -2.22
N THR A 180 -36.35 -7.55 -2.64
CA THR A 180 -36.04 -8.22 -3.91
C THR A 180 -36.40 -7.36 -5.12
N TYR A 181 -37.49 -6.58 -5.06
CA TYR A 181 -37.81 -5.60 -6.10
C TYR A 181 -36.78 -4.46 -6.17
N SER A 182 -36.30 -4.00 -5.01
CA SER A 182 -35.20 -3.03 -4.96
C SER A 182 -33.93 -3.60 -5.61
N ASN A 183 -33.53 -4.83 -5.27
CA ASN A 183 -32.37 -5.48 -5.89
C ASN A 183 -32.55 -5.65 -7.42
N LEU A 184 -33.76 -6.03 -7.86
CA LEU A 184 -34.10 -6.15 -9.28
C LEU A 184 -33.99 -4.81 -10.02
N SER A 185 -34.36 -3.70 -9.37
CA SER A 185 -34.22 -2.36 -9.97
C SER A 185 -32.77 -2.06 -10.38
N THR A 186 -31.80 -2.49 -9.57
CA THR A 186 -30.36 -2.24 -9.78
C THR A 186 -29.78 -2.84 -11.04
N ILE A 187 -30.48 -3.79 -11.68
CA ILE A 187 -30.08 -4.36 -12.98
C ILE A 187 -30.11 -3.29 -14.06
N ASN A 188 -31.09 -2.39 -14.01
CA ASN A 188 -31.28 -1.34 -14.99
C ASN A 188 -30.60 -0.01 -14.58
N ILE A 189 -29.81 -0.02 -13.51
CA ILE A 189 -29.07 1.15 -13.01
C ILE A 189 -27.59 0.97 -13.38
N ASN A 190 -27.14 1.68 -14.41
CA ASN A 190 -25.73 1.82 -14.75
C ASN A 190 -25.49 3.12 -15.53
N VAL A 191 -24.24 3.57 -15.62
CA VAL A 191 -23.87 4.85 -16.26
C VAL A 191 -24.25 4.91 -17.76
N LYS A 192 -24.34 3.75 -18.43
CA LYS A 192 -24.72 3.63 -19.85
C LYS A 192 -26.21 3.30 -20.04
N ALA A 193 -27.02 3.33 -18.96
CA ALA A 193 -28.42 2.95 -19.03
C ALA A 193 -29.23 3.95 -19.86
N SER A 194 -30.08 3.44 -20.75
CA SER A 194 -31.04 4.24 -21.49
C SER A 194 -32.11 4.82 -20.55
N SER A 195 -32.77 5.90 -20.98
CA SER A 195 -33.90 6.50 -20.25
C SER A 195 -35.02 5.47 -19.99
N LYS A 196 -35.27 4.55 -20.94
CA LYS A 196 -36.22 3.45 -20.77
C LYS A 196 -35.81 2.50 -19.64
N GLN A 197 -34.54 2.11 -19.56
CA GLN A 197 -34.04 1.27 -18.47
C GLN A 197 -34.18 1.95 -17.11
N LEU A 198 -33.83 3.24 -17.02
CA LEU A 198 -33.97 4.01 -15.78
C LEU A 198 -35.43 4.11 -15.34
N LYS A 199 -36.39 4.28 -16.27
CA LYS A 199 -37.83 4.23 -15.97
C LYS A 199 -38.27 2.86 -15.43
N ILE A 200 -37.75 1.76 -15.98
CA ILE A 200 -38.02 0.41 -15.45
C ILE A 200 -37.44 0.25 -14.04
N ALA A 201 -36.22 0.76 -13.80
CA ALA A 201 -35.62 0.76 -12.47
C ALA A 201 -36.50 1.51 -11.47
N GLN A 202 -36.94 2.73 -11.82
CA GLN A 202 -37.82 3.54 -11.00
C GLN A 202 -39.16 2.86 -10.71
N SER A 203 -39.77 2.20 -11.71
CA SER A 203 -40.99 1.40 -11.50
C SER A 203 -40.79 0.26 -10.49
N ASN A 204 -39.66 -0.46 -10.56
CA ASN A 204 -39.34 -1.51 -9.60
C ASN A 204 -39.05 -0.96 -8.19
N ILE A 205 -38.43 0.21 -8.08
CA ILE A 205 -38.24 0.92 -6.81
C ILE A 205 -39.59 1.32 -6.20
N ASN A 206 -40.50 1.87 -6.99
CA ASN A 206 -41.85 2.22 -6.53
C ASN A 206 -42.63 0.99 -6.05
N LYS A 207 -42.50 -0.15 -6.76
CA LYS A 207 -43.03 -1.44 -6.28
C LYS A 207 -42.39 -1.88 -4.97
N ALA A 208 -41.09 -1.67 -4.78
CA ALA A 208 -40.45 -1.98 -3.50
C ALA A 208 -41.05 -1.13 -2.36
N LEU A 209 -41.17 0.19 -2.58
CA LEU A 209 -41.74 1.14 -1.63
C LEU A 209 -43.20 0.83 -1.27
N SER A 210 -44.00 0.27 -2.19
CA SER A 210 -45.39 -0.12 -1.91
C SER A 210 -45.52 -1.32 -0.97
N TYR A 211 -44.47 -2.14 -0.82
CA TYR A 211 -44.46 -3.26 0.14
C TYR A 211 -43.84 -2.89 1.49
N ASP A 212 -42.76 -2.10 1.46
CA ASP A 212 -42.11 -1.55 2.67
C ASP A 212 -41.20 -0.39 2.25
N SER A 213 -41.51 0.81 2.73
CA SER A 213 -40.75 2.04 2.50
C SER A 213 -39.86 2.45 3.67
N ILE A 214 -40.11 1.93 4.88
CA ILE A 214 -39.50 2.44 6.11
C ILE A 214 -38.22 1.67 6.46
N SER A 215 -38.18 0.36 6.20
CA SER A 215 -37.11 -0.49 6.76
C SER A 215 -35.80 -0.53 5.96
N PHE A 216 -35.70 0.12 4.78
CA PHE A 216 -34.59 -0.13 3.84
C PHE A 216 -33.93 1.14 3.27
N PRO A 217 -32.78 1.58 3.82
CA PRO A 217 -32.04 2.73 3.28
C PRO A 217 -31.52 2.48 1.85
N ASP A 218 -31.26 1.23 1.48
CA ASP A 218 -30.82 0.84 0.13
C ASP A 218 -31.79 1.32 -0.96
N ILE A 219 -33.10 1.36 -0.69
CA ILE A 219 -34.12 1.76 -1.67
C ILE A 219 -33.95 3.23 -2.03
N TYR A 220 -33.83 4.10 -1.02
CA TYR A 220 -33.61 5.53 -1.21
C TYR A 220 -32.22 5.81 -1.81
N ALA A 221 -31.19 5.06 -1.43
CA ALA A 221 -29.87 5.17 -2.03
C ALA A 221 -29.92 4.86 -3.54
N ASN A 222 -30.59 3.77 -3.94
CA ASN A 222 -30.78 3.40 -5.34
C ASN A 222 -31.63 4.45 -6.09
N LEU A 223 -32.68 4.99 -5.47
CA LEU A 223 -33.49 6.05 -6.05
C LEU A 223 -32.67 7.33 -6.28
N GLY A 224 -31.77 7.66 -5.35
CA GLY A 224 -30.80 8.73 -5.52
C GLY A 224 -29.92 8.54 -6.76
N ILE A 225 -29.38 7.33 -6.97
CA ILE A 225 -28.59 6.99 -8.17
C ILE A 225 -29.43 7.11 -9.45
N VAL A 226 -30.68 6.63 -9.44
CA VAL A 226 -31.57 6.75 -10.62
C VAL A 226 -31.81 8.22 -10.97
N ASN A 227 -32.14 9.06 -9.99
CA ASN A 227 -32.36 10.49 -10.21
C ASN A 227 -31.08 11.19 -10.69
N TYR A 228 -29.93 10.82 -10.15
CA TYR A 228 -28.64 11.30 -10.61
C TYR A 228 -28.40 10.99 -12.09
N LEU A 229 -28.65 9.74 -12.51
CA LEU A 229 -28.50 9.30 -13.91
C LEU A 229 -29.53 9.97 -14.84
N LEU A 230 -30.71 10.30 -14.32
CA LEU A 230 -31.72 11.12 -15.01
C LEU A 230 -31.38 12.62 -15.01
N LYS A 231 -30.26 13.03 -14.42
CA LYS A 231 -29.79 14.42 -14.26
C LYS A 231 -30.65 15.29 -13.34
N ASP A 232 -31.52 14.70 -12.52
CA ASP A 232 -32.21 15.39 -11.43
C ASP A 232 -31.37 15.32 -10.14
N TYR A 233 -30.33 16.14 -10.09
CA TYR A 233 -29.34 16.12 -9.00
C TYR A 233 -29.93 16.56 -7.66
N LYS A 234 -30.92 17.46 -7.64
CA LYS A 234 -31.55 17.92 -6.40
C LYS A 234 -32.38 16.81 -5.76
N THR A 235 -33.19 16.11 -6.55
CA THR A 235 -33.95 14.95 -6.06
C THR A 235 -33.04 13.79 -5.71
N ALA A 236 -31.91 13.62 -6.41
CA ALA A 236 -30.88 12.65 -6.04
C ALA A 236 -30.34 12.91 -4.62
N ILE A 237 -29.92 14.15 -4.33
CA ILE A 237 -29.43 14.56 -3.00
C ILE A 237 -30.50 14.32 -1.92
N LYS A 238 -31.76 14.70 -2.18
CA LYS A 238 -32.88 14.48 -1.24
C LYS A 238 -33.04 12.99 -0.88
N ASN A 239 -32.97 12.10 -1.86
CA ASN A 239 -33.07 10.66 -1.61
C ASN A 239 -31.83 10.09 -0.91
N HIS A 240 -30.63 10.58 -1.24
CA HIS A 240 -29.43 10.19 -0.50
C HIS A 240 -29.47 10.64 0.96
N ASN A 241 -29.96 11.85 1.26
CA ASN A 241 -30.17 12.31 2.63
C ASN A 241 -31.14 11.38 3.37
N ARG A 242 -32.27 11.02 2.75
CA ARG A 242 -33.22 10.09 3.35
C ARG A 242 -32.61 8.73 3.67
N ALA A 243 -31.76 8.21 2.79
CA ALA A 243 -31.03 6.97 3.04
C ALA A 243 -30.03 7.11 4.21
N ILE A 244 -29.34 8.25 4.32
CA ILE A 244 -28.40 8.55 5.40
C ILE A 244 -29.15 8.64 6.74
N GLU A 245 -30.25 9.37 6.82
CA GLU A 245 -31.11 9.49 8.02
C GLU A 245 -31.50 8.12 8.57
N ILE A 246 -31.98 7.21 7.71
CA ILE A 246 -32.37 5.85 8.11
C ILE A 246 -31.15 5.04 8.59
N LEU A 247 -29.96 5.30 8.03
CA LEU A 247 -28.74 4.59 8.40
C LEU A 247 -28.13 5.04 9.72
N THR A 248 -28.29 6.31 10.05
CA THR A 248 -27.67 6.94 11.21
C THR A 248 -28.64 7.16 12.35
N GLU A 249 -29.95 7.00 12.11
CA GLU A 249 -31.03 7.36 13.04
C GLU A 249 -30.99 8.86 13.41
N ALA A 250 -30.31 9.68 12.60
CA ALA A 250 -30.20 11.12 12.81
C ALA A 250 -31.53 11.81 12.48
N GLN A 251 -31.85 12.89 13.20
CA GLN A 251 -33.07 13.65 12.95
C GLN A 251 -32.92 14.50 11.68
N ASN A 252 -34.07 14.80 11.08
CA ASN A 252 -34.16 15.45 9.78
C ASN A 252 -33.53 16.86 9.84
N GLY A 253 -32.43 17.07 9.10
CA GLY A 253 -31.72 18.37 9.06
C GLY A 253 -30.46 18.47 9.93
N ASP A 254 -30.13 17.45 10.73
CA ASP A 254 -28.88 17.45 11.50
C ASP A 254 -27.65 17.34 10.59
N ILE A 255 -26.61 18.11 10.93
CA ILE A 255 -25.30 17.98 10.29
C ILE A 255 -24.71 16.63 10.72
N LEU A 256 -24.52 15.73 9.75
CA LEU A 256 -23.92 14.42 9.99
C LEU A 256 -22.57 14.57 10.73
N ASN A 257 -22.46 13.95 11.90
CA ASN A 257 -21.27 14.04 12.74
C ASN A 257 -20.50 12.69 12.79
N LEU A 258 -19.35 12.68 13.47
CA LEU A 258 -18.49 11.49 13.56
C LEU A 258 -19.14 10.34 14.34
N ASN A 259 -19.92 10.63 15.39
CA ASN A 259 -20.56 9.62 16.20
C ASN A 259 -21.66 8.89 15.41
N ASP A 260 -22.41 9.62 14.57
CA ASP A 260 -23.42 9.05 13.69
C ASP A 260 -22.82 8.01 12.75
N VAL A 261 -21.69 8.35 12.11
CA VAL A 261 -21.01 7.45 11.17
C VAL A 261 -20.32 6.29 11.89
N LYS A 262 -19.73 6.56 13.06
CA LYS A 262 -19.05 5.54 13.88
C LYS A 262 -20.02 4.46 14.37
N ASN A 263 -21.21 4.87 14.80
CA ASN A 263 -22.21 3.97 15.38
C ASN A 263 -23.12 3.30 14.32
N CYS A 264 -23.06 3.76 13.07
CA CYS A 264 -23.81 3.15 11.98
C CYS A 264 -23.48 1.66 11.81
N LYS A 265 -24.49 0.80 11.89
CA LYS A 265 -24.33 -0.65 11.72
C LYS A 265 -23.83 -1.04 10.31
N ASN A 266 -24.21 -0.27 9.29
CA ASN A 266 -23.85 -0.53 7.90
C ASN A 266 -22.96 0.58 7.32
N LYS A 267 -21.76 0.76 7.92
CA LYS A 267 -20.75 1.74 7.48
C LYS A 267 -20.47 1.68 5.98
N LYS A 268 -20.45 0.47 5.40
CA LYS A 268 -20.23 0.28 3.95
C LYS A 268 -21.31 0.94 3.10
N LEU A 269 -22.59 0.71 3.42
CA LEU A 269 -23.68 1.35 2.69
C LEU A 269 -23.68 2.87 2.91
N LEU A 270 -23.46 3.32 4.15
CA LEU A 270 -23.39 4.74 4.46
C LEU A 270 -22.29 5.43 3.65
N LEU A 271 -21.08 4.88 3.63
CA LEU A 271 -20.00 5.40 2.78
C LEU A 271 -20.33 5.31 1.28
N ASN A 272 -21.11 4.34 0.81
CA ASN A 272 -21.54 4.33 -0.60
C ASN A 272 -22.50 5.50 -0.85
N THR A 273 -23.50 5.68 -0.01
CA THR A 273 -24.50 6.74 -0.14
C THR A 273 -23.88 8.13 -0.05
N LEU A 274 -22.90 8.33 0.84
CA LEU A 274 -22.16 9.60 0.93
C LEU A 274 -21.37 9.86 -0.36
N PHE A 275 -20.73 8.84 -0.91
CA PHE A 275 -20.00 8.94 -2.17
C PHE A 275 -20.91 9.33 -3.35
N GLU A 276 -22.07 8.66 -3.49
CA GLU A 276 -23.07 9.00 -4.52
C GLU A 276 -23.68 10.40 -4.32
N LYS A 277 -23.90 10.81 -3.07
CA LYS A 277 -24.32 12.19 -2.75
C LYS A 277 -23.28 13.20 -3.21
N ILE A 278 -21.99 12.96 -2.97
CA ILE A 278 -20.91 13.86 -3.40
C ILE A 278 -20.91 14.02 -4.93
N TYR A 279 -21.13 12.95 -5.70
CA TYR A 279 -21.28 13.07 -7.16
C TYR A 279 -22.39 14.04 -7.54
N ALA A 280 -23.57 13.91 -6.93
CA ALA A 280 -24.70 14.79 -7.19
C ALA A 280 -24.40 16.25 -6.80
N LEU A 281 -23.72 16.48 -5.67
CA LEU A 281 -23.29 17.81 -5.22
C LEU A 281 -22.33 18.48 -6.20
N ILE A 282 -21.32 17.75 -6.68
CA ILE A 282 -20.34 18.27 -7.64
C ILE A 282 -21.02 18.71 -8.94
N LYS A 283 -22.04 17.98 -9.42
CA LYS A 283 -22.74 18.32 -10.67
C LYS A 283 -23.55 19.61 -10.60
N LEU A 284 -23.92 20.09 -9.40
CA LEU A 284 -24.59 21.38 -9.24
C LEU A 284 -23.65 22.58 -9.42
N LYS A 285 -22.33 22.39 -9.32
CA LYS A 285 -21.27 23.42 -9.52
C LYS A 285 -21.42 24.71 -8.69
N ASP A 286 -22.23 24.68 -7.64
CA ASP A 286 -22.43 25.82 -6.76
C ASP A 286 -21.57 25.67 -5.49
N LYS A 287 -20.95 26.79 -5.08
CA LYS A 287 -19.97 26.84 -3.99
C LYS A 287 -20.50 26.26 -2.68
N LYS A 288 -21.80 26.42 -2.38
CA LYS A 288 -22.41 25.86 -1.16
C LYS A 288 -22.39 24.33 -1.20
N TYR A 289 -22.81 23.73 -2.32
CA TYR A 289 -22.84 22.26 -2.47
C TYR A 289 -21.44 21.64 -2.56
N LEU A 290 -20.50 22.32 -3.22
CA LEU A 290 -19.09 21.91 -3.22
C LEU A 290 -18.51 21.91 -1.80
N THR A 291 -18.79 22.96 -1.03
CA THR A 291 -18.37 23.06 0.38
C THR A 291 -18.98 21.93 1.24
N GLU A 292 -20.26 21.63 1.04
CA GLU A 292 -20.92 20.49 1.69
C GLU A 292 -20.24 19.17 1.34
N GLY A 293 -19.92 18.95 0.05
CA GLY A 293 -19.20 17.77 -0.42
C GLY A 293 -17.83 17.63 0.25
N LEU A 294 -17.07 18.73 0.34
CA LEU A 294 -15.77 18.76 1.01
C LEU A 294 -15.87 18.38 2.50
N ASN A 295 -16.89 18.88 3.20
CA ASN A 295 -17.13 18.54 4.61
C ASN A 295 -17.47 17.06 4.80
N ILE A 296 -18.27 16.47 3.90
CA ILE A 296 -18.55 15.04 3.90
C ILE A 296 -17.26 14.22 3.73
N ILE A 297 -16.36 14.65 2.84
CA ILE A 297 -15.07 13.98 2.61
C ILE A 297 -14.18 14.06 3.85
N LYS A 298 -14.09 15.24 4.50
CA LYS A 298 -13.36 15.41 5.78
C LYS A 298 -13.94 14.53 6.90
N LEU A 299 -15.25 14.31 6.92
CA LEU A 299 -15.88 13.38 7.85
C LEU A 299 -15.54 11.92 7.52
N ALA A 300 -15.65 11.54 6.24
CA ALA A 300 -15.33 10.19 5.78
C ALA A 300 -13.85 9.84 6.04
N ASP A 301 -12.94 10.81 5.91
CA ASP A 301 -11.53 10.64 6.26
C ASP A 301 -11.32 10.18 7.72
N LYS A 302 -11.96 10.88 8.68
CA LYS A 302 -11.91 10.47 10.10
C LYS A 302 -12.47 9.06 10.32
N VAL A 303 -13.48 8.67 9.54
CA VAL A 303 -14.08 7.33 9.61
C VAL A 303 -13.13 6.29 9.05
N PHE A 304 -12.41 6.58 7.97
CA PHE A 304 -11.37 5.69 7.45
C PHE A 304 -10.22 5.54 8.44
N ASP A 305 -9.80 6.61 9.11
CA ASP A 305 -8.80 6.53 10.18
C ASP A 305 -9.25 5.59 11.30
N LEU A 306 -10.50 5.70 11.75
CA LEU A 306 -11.08 4.77 12.73
C LEU A 306 -11.12 3.32 12.21
N LEU A 307 -11.58 3.10 10.98
CA LEU A 307 -11.63 1.76 10.37
C LEU A 307 -10.23 1.13 10.27
N LEU A 308 -9.20 1.93 9.99
CA LEU A 308 -7.83 1.44 9.88
C LEU A 308 -7.20 1.12 11.23
N ILE A 309 -7.62 1.80 12.30
CA ILE A 309 -7.26 1.48 13.68
C ILE A 309 -8.01 0.21 14.16
N GLU A 310 -9.30 0.09 13.84
CA GLU A 310 -10.15 -1.04 14.25
C GLU A 310 -9.76 -2.36 13.53
N THR A 311 -9.24 -2.29 12.31
CA THR A 311 -8.90 -3.48 11.50
C THR A 311 -7.47 -3.98 11.79
N LYS A 312 -7.31 -5.28 12.01
CA LYS A 312 -6.02 -5.86 12.42
C LYS A 312 -5.25 -6.47 11.25
N THR A 313 -5.93 -6.92 10.18
CA THR A 313 -5.24 -7.49 9.00
C THR A 313 -4.88 -6.44 7.94
N GLU A 314 -3.65 -6.55 7.41
CA GLU A 314 -3.18 -5.68 6.32
C GLU A 314 -4.05 -5.78 5.06
N LYS A 315 -4.57 -6.97 4.74
CA LYS A 315 -5.47 -7.17 3.59
C LYS A 315 -6.80 -6.41 3.74
N THR A 316 -7.38 -6.35 4.95
CA THR A 316 -8.59 -5.55 5.19
C THR A 316 -8.26 -4.05 5.20
N LYS A 317 -7.15 -3.64 5.81
CA LYS A 317 -6.71 -2.23 5.76
C LYS A 317 -6.56 -1.74 4.32
N LEU A 318 -5.97 -2.57 3.45
CA LEU A 318 -5.84 -2.30 2.02
C LEU A 318 -7.21 -2.11 1.34
N HIS A 319 -8.19 -2.95 1.67
CA HIS A 319 -9.55 -2.80 1.16
C HIS A 319 -10.15 -1.42 1.50
N TRP A 320 -10.03 -0.99 2.76
CA TRP A 320 -10.55 0.32 3.18
C TRP A 320 -9.77 1.49 2.59
N ARG A 321 -8.46 1.36 2.40
CA ARG A 321 -7.62 2.38 1.73
C ARG A 321 -8.00 2.59 0.28
N LYS A 322 -8.19 1.50 -0.47
CA LYS A 322 -8.68 1.58 -1.85
C LYS A 322 -9.98 2.38 -1.93
N ARG A 323 -10.85 2.20 -0.93
CA ARG A 323 -12.11 2.95 -0.83
C ARG A 323 -11.89 4.42 -0.43
N ALA A 324 -11.01 4.69 0.53
CA ALA A 324 -10.66 6.04 0.97
C ALA A 324 -10.04 6.87 -0.16
N TYR A 325 -9.19 6.25 -0.98
CA TYR A 325 -8.56 6.87 -2.14
C TYR A 325 -9.58 7.59 -3.04
N HIS A 326 -10.74 6.98 -3.30
CA HIS A 326 -11.79 7.60 -4.10
C HIS A 326 -12.36 8.87 -3.46
N PHE A 327 -12.52 8.89 -2.13
CA PHE A 327 -12.94 10.09 -1.41
C PHE A 327 -11.89 11.19 -1.50
N TYR A 328 -10.61 10.85 -1.33
CA TYR A 328 -9.52 11.83 -1.42
C TYR A 328 -9.38 12.42 -2.81
N TYR A 329 -9.55 11.60 -3.86
CA TYR A 329 -9.58 12.08 -5.24
C TYR A 329 -10.72 13.07 -5.48
N LEU A 330 -11.95 12.77 -5.02
CA LEU A 330 -13.06 13.73 -5.07
C LEU A 330 -12.78 14.97 -4.22
N GLY A 331 -12.05 14.83 -3.11
CA GLY A 331 -11.64 15.92 -2.25
C GLY A 331 -10.77 16.91 -3.00
N ILE A 332 -9.77 16.41 -3.75
CA ILE A 332 -8.91 17.23 -4.60
C ILE A 332 -9.67 17.86 -5.75
N HIS A 333 -10.58 17.11 -6.38
CA HIS A 333 -11.46 17.66 -7.42
C HIS A 333 -12.26 18.86 -6.90
N ILE A 334 -12.95 18.71 -5.76
CA ILE A 334 -13.73 19.78 -5.14
C ILE A 334 -12.82 20.93 -4.70
N SER A 335 -11.67 20.62 -4.09
CA SER A 335 -10.68 21.62 -3.68
C SER A 335 -10.15 22.43 -4.86
N HIS A 336 -9.94 21.82 -6.03
CA HIS A 336 -9.61 22.54 -7.26
C HIS A 336 -10.73 23.49 -7.67
N GLU A 337 -11.99 23.04 -7.72
CA GLU A 337 -13.13 23.90 -8.06
C GLU A 337 -13.36 25.04 -7.04
N LEU A 338 -12.90 24.88 -5.79
CA LEU A 338 -12.99 25.88 -4.72
C LEU A 338 -11.73 26.74 -4.57
N ASN A 339 -10.65 26.48 -5.32
CA ASN A 339 -9.31 27.06 -5.11
C ASN A 339 -8.75 26.85 -3.68
N ASP A 340 -9.07 25.72 -3.04
CA ASP A 340 -8.59 25.34 -1.70
C ASP A 340 -7.37 24.41 -1.80
N ILE A 341 -6.20 25.01 -2.02
CA ILE A 341 -4.94 24.26 -2.19
C ILE A 341 -4.50 23.49 -0.95
N GLU A 342 -4.82 23.99 0.25
CA GLU A 342 -4.47 23.35 1.53
C GLU A 342 -5.18 22.00 1.66
N SER A 343 -6.49 21.96 1.39
CA SER A 343 -7.25 20.70 1.39
C SER A 343 -6.80 19.78 0.24
N ALA A 344 -6.49 20.32 -0.95
CA ALA A 344 -5.99 19.51 -2.07
C ALA A 344 -4.65 18.83 -1.70
N PHE A 345 -3.72 19.58 -1.12
CA PHE A 345 -2.45 19.04 -0.65
C PHE A 345 -2.64 17.97 0.44
N TYR A 346 -3.49 18.26 1.43
CA TYR A 346 -3.81 17.32 2.50
C TYR A 346 -4.32 15.97 1.97
N PHE A 347 -5.32 15.99 1.08
CA PHE A 347 -5.87 14.77 0.50
C PHE A 347 -4.89 14.07 -0.45
N SER A 348 -4.05 14.83 -1.17
CA SER A 348 -2.97 14.27 -1.99
C SER A 348 -2.02 13.46 -1.11
N GLU A 349 -1.55 14.03 0.00
CA GLU A 349 -0.65 13.32 0.92
C GLU A 349 -1.35 12.14 1.60
N LYS A 350 -2.60 12.29 2.09
CA LYS A 350 -3.37 11.18 2.69
C LYS A 350 -3.53 9.99 1.75
N SER A 351 -3.73 10.25 0.46
CA SER A 351 -3.87 9.21 -0.56
C SER A 351 -2.59 8.37 -0.77
N LYS A 352 -1.41 8.90 -0.42
CA LYS A 352 -0.09 8.29 -0.65
C LYS A 352 0.58 7.74 0.60
N THR A 353 0.31 8.33 1.76
CA THR A 353 1.21 8.27 2.92
C THR A 353 1.00 7.05 3.83
N LEU A 354 -0.21 6.50 3.89
CA LEU A 354 -0.62 5.79 5.10
C LEU A 354 0.00 4.38 5.32
N LEU A 355 0.57 3.72 4.29
CA LEU A 355 1.15 2.36 4.46
C LEU A 355 2.66 2.44 4.64
N LEU A 356 3.29 3.35 3.91
CA LEU A 356 4.70 3.67 4.02
C LEU A 356 5.05 4.17 5.43
N LEU A 357 4.14 4.90 6.10
CA LEU A 357 4.36 5.32 7.49
C LEU A 357 4.23 4.17 8.50
N ASN A 358 3.24 3.29 8.32
CA ASN A 358 3.10 2.08 9.16
C ASN A 358 4.32 1.16 9.03
N GLU A 359 5.00 1.20 7.88
CA GLU A 359 6.24 0.47 7.60
C GLU A 359 7.47 1.11 8.27
N ILE A 360 7.52 2.46 8.40
CA ILE A 360 8.57 3.17 9.15
C ILE A 360 8.50 2.86 10.65
N THR A 361 7.30 2.74 11.23
CA THR A 361 7.11 2.57 12.68
C THR A 361 7.69 1.26 13.22
N TYR A 362 7.99 0.30 12.34
CA TYR A 362 8.68 -0.94 12.70
C TYR A 362 10.11 -0.69 13.20
N ASN A 363 10.79 0.35 12.68
CA ASN A 363 12.16 0.70 13.07
C ASN A 363 12.24 1.55 14.35
N SER A 364 11.11 2.08 14.81
CA SER A 364 10.97 2.80 16.08
C SER A 364 10.37 1.95 17.20
N LYS A 365 10.41 0.60 17.08
CA LYS A 365 9.89 -0.30 18.12
C LYS A 365 10.62 -0.06 19.45
N PRO A 366 9.92 -0.14 20.59
CA PRO A 366 10.57 -0.17 21.90
C PRO A 366 11.52 -1.37 21.98
N ILE A 367 12.57 -1.27 22.81
CA ILE A 367 13.49 -2.37 23.09
C ILE A 367 12.69 -3.49 23.78
N LEU A 368 12.22 -4.46 22.99
CA LEU A 368 11.62 -5.68 23.48
C LEU A 368 12.73 -6.68 23.82
N PRO A 369 12.52 -7.59 24.79
CA PRO A 369 13.43 -8.73 24.99
C PRO A 369 13.66 -9.49 23.68
N ASP A 370 14.92 -9.86 23.40
CA ASP A 370 15.32 -10.53 22.16
C ASP A 370 14.51 -11.81 21.89
N SER A 371 14.15 -12.54 22.94
CA SER A 371 13.32 -13.75 22.86
C SER A 371 11.92 -13.45 22.29
N ILE A 372 11.30 -12.34 22.70
CA ILE A 372 9.97 -11.94 22.26
C ILE A 372 10.02 -11.42 20.82
N ASN A 373 11.01 -10.59 20.49
CA ASN A 373 11.20 -10.09 19.13
C ASN A 373 11.47 -11.24 18.14
N THR A 374 12.32 -12.19 18.53
CA THR A 374 12.60 -13.40 17.75
C THR A 374 11.35 -14.24 17.53
N ARG A 375 10.51 -14.41 18.56
CA ARG A 375 9.24 -15.13 18.45
C ARG A 375 8.28 -14.44 17.47
N GLU A 376 8.11 -13.12 17.56
CA GLU A 376 7.25 -12.35 16.64
C GLU A 376 7.74 -12.51 15.18
N ILE A 377 9.04 -12.36 14.95
CA ILE A 377 9.67 -12.48 13.63
C ILE A 377 9.49 -13.90 13.07
N ASN A 378 9.72 -14.93 13.89
CA ASN A 378 9.58 -16.31 13.45
C ASN A 378 8.14 -16.65 13.05
N LEU A 379 7.14 -16.21 13.84
CA LEU A 379 5.73 -16.40 13.50
C LEU A 379 5.39 -15.73 12.16
N LYS A 380 5.86 -14.49 11.92
CA LYS A 380 5.66 -13.81 10.63
C LYS A 380 6.32 -14.55 9.46
N LYS A 381 7.57 -15.01 9.64
CA LYS A 381 8.27 -15.81 8.63
C LYS A 381 7.52 -17.10 8.28
N THR A 382 7.00 -17.80 9.29
CA THR A 382 6.18 -19.00 9.08
C THR A 382 4.90 -18.69 8.32
N ILE A 383 4.18 -17.61 8.68
CA ILE A 383 2.99 -17.15 7.95
C ILE A 383 3.32 -16.92 6.47
N TYR A 384 4.37 -16.15 6.19
CA TYR A 384 4.78 -15.87 4.82
C TYR A 384 5.19 -17.13 4.04
N SER A 385 5.91 -18.05 4.68
CA SER A 385 6.26 -19.34 4.08
C SER A 385 5.02 -20.15 3.71
N LEU A 386 4.04 -20.24 4.61
CA LEU A 386 2.80 -20.98 4.39
C LEU A 386 1.92 -20.33 3.32
N GLU A 387 1.77 -19.01 3.32
CA GLU A 387 1.03 -18.27 2.29
C GLU A 387 1.60 -18.52 0.89
N ASN A 388 2.92 -18.63 0.75
CA ASN A 388 3.56 -18.96 -0.52
C ASN A 388 3.28 -20.40 -0.96
N GLN A 389 3.35 -21.36 -0.04
CA GLN A 389 3.14 -22.78 -0.34
C GLN A 389 1.69 -23.07 -0.73
N ILE A 390 0.71 -22.40 -0.11
CA ILE A 390 -0.72 -22.61 -0.34
C ILE A 390 -1.14 -22.46 -1.81
N ASN A 391 -0.40 -21.68 -2.62
CA ASN A 391 -0.72 -21.52 -4.04
C ASN A 391 -0.24 -22.69 -4.92
N ILE A 392 0.64 -23.55 -4.40
CA ILE A 392 1.28 -24.65 -5.13
C ILE A 392 0.72 -26.00 -4.66
N LEU A 393 0.32 -26.09 -3.39
CA LEU A 393 -0.19 -27.32 -2.79
C LEU A 393 -1.60 -27.67 -3.26
N THR A 394 -1.89 -28.97 -3.33
CA THR A 394 -3.23 -29.52 -3.60
C THR A 394 -3.63 -30.52 -2.52
N ASN A 395 -4.92 -30.85 -2.46
CA ASN A 395 -5.47 -31.92 -1.60
C ASN A 395 -5.17 -31.74 -0.09
N GLU A 396 -4.80 -32.82 0.60
CA GLU A 396 -4.59 -32.81 2.06
C GLU A 396 -3.42 -31.92 2.50
N ALA A 397 -2.37 -31.81 1.70
CA ALA A 397 -1.23 -30.94 1.99
C ALA A 397 -1.65 -29.47 2.01
N LEU A 398 -2.51 -29.05 1.08
CA LEU A 398 -3.10 -27.71 1.05
C LEU A 398 -3.91 -27.44 2.32
N LEU A 399 -4.70 -28.43 2.74
CA LEU A 399 -5.56 -28.32 3.91
C LEU A 399 -4.75 -28.21 5.21
N LYS A 400 -3.69 -29.02 5.34
CA LYS A 400 -2.75 -28.93 6.46
C LYS A 400 -2.07 -27.56 6.51
N ALA A 401 -1.53 -27.10 5.37
CA ALA A 401 -0.86 -25.79 5.30
C ALA A 401 -1.81 -24.63 5.64
N LYS A 402 -3.08 -24.69 5.22
CA LYS A 402 -4.11 -23.70 5.62
C LYS A 402 -4.40 -23.73 7.12
N ASN A 403 -4.46 -24.91 7.73
CA ASN A 403 -4.65 -25.05 9.17
C ASN A 403 -3.44 -24.50 9.93
N ASP A 404 -2.23 -24.90 9.54
CA ASP A 404 -1.00 -24.40 10.16
C ASP A 404 -0.89 -22.87 10.03
N LEU A 405 -1.34 -22.31 8.89
CA LEU A 405 -1.39 -20.87 8.69
C LEU A 405 -2.36 -20.21 9.67
N PHE A 406 -3.58 -20.75 9.79
CA PHE A 406 -4.58 -20.23 10.73
C PHE A 406 -4.07 -20.25 12.17
N GLU A 407 -3.52 -21.38 12.65
CA GLU A 407 -3.00 -21.52 14.01
C GLU A 407 -1.80 -20.60 14.27
N THR A 408 -0.90 -20.45 13.29
CA THR A 408 0.24 -19.52 13.39
C THR A 408 -0.23 -18.06 13.46
N GLN A 409 -1.25 -17.69 12.69
CA GLN A 409 -1.84 -16.36 12.74
C GLN A 409 -2.52 -16.07 14.08
N VAL A 410 -3.22 -17.05 14.66
CA VAL A 410 -3.80 -16.94 16.01
C VAL A 410 -2.70 -16.76 17.05
N SER A 411 -1.60 -17.52 16.94
CA SER A 411 -0.44 -17.41 17.82
C SER A 411 0.21 -16.02 17.76
N LEU A 412 0.38 -15.46 16.55
CA LEU A 412 0.91 -14.10 16.38
C LEU A 412 -0.04 -13.04 16.95
N LYS A 413 -1.35 -13.24 16.82
CA LYS A 413 -2.37 -12.36 17.38
C LYS A 413 -2.31 -12.36 18.91
N LEU A 414 -2.30 -13.52 19.55
CA LEU A 414 -2.17 -13.65 21.00
C LEU A 414 -0.88 -13.00 21.52
N LEU A 415 0.25 -13.22 20.85
CA LEU A 415 1.52 -12.57 21.18
C LEU A 415 1.41 -11.04 21.08
N THR A 416 0.81 -10.55 19.98
CA THR A 416 0.60 -9.11 19.76
C THR A 416 -0.27 -8.50 20.85
N ASP A 417 -1.36 -9.15 21.23
CA ASP A 417 -2.28 -8.65 22.25
C ASP A 417 -1.62 -8.62 23.64
N SER A 418 -0.83 -9.65 23.96
CA SER A 418 -0.02 -9.66 25.18
C SER A 418 1.01 -8.53 25.19
N LEU A 419 1.69 -8.29 24.06
CA LEU A 419 2.62 -7.17 23.91
C LEU A 419 1.94 -5.81 24.07
N GLU A 420 0.77 -5.60 23.45
CA GLU A 420 -0.01 -4.37 23.57
C GLU A 420 -0.48 -4.11 25.01
N ALA A 421 -0.74 -5.17 25.80
CA ALA A 421 -1.11 -5.07 27.21
C ALA A 421 0.10 -4.78 28.12
N SER A 422 1.23 -5.44 27.88
CA SER A 422 2.41 -5.34 28.72
C SER A 422 3.32 -4.15 28.39
N TYR A 423 3.25 -3.61 27.17
CA TYR A 423 4.12 -2.53 26.68
C TYR A 423 3.29 -1.39 26.04
N PRO A 424 2.88 -0.36 26.80
CA PRO A 424 2.07 0.75 26.29
C PRO A 424 2.68 1.48 25.07
N ILE A 425 4.02 1.59 25.03
CA ILE A 425 4.76 2.18 23.90
C ILE A 425 4.59 1.33 22.62
N TYR A 426 4.56 0.01 22.75
CA TYR A 426 4.32 -0.90 21.62
C TYR A 426 2.91 -0.67 21.04
N LYS A 427 1.89 -0.49 21.90
CA LYS A 427 0.52 -0.16 21.49
C LYS A 427 0.42 1.20 20.79
N ASN A 428 1.07 2.23 21.31
CA ASN A 428 1.05 3.58 20.73
C ASN A 428 1.77 3.64 19.38
N SER A 429 2.86 2.88 19.21
CA SER A 429 3.57 2.78 17.92
C SER A 429 2.70 2.16 16.81
N LYS A 430 1.72 1.32 17.14
CA LYS A 430 0.82 0.67 16.16
C LYS A 430 -0.42 1.48 15.81
N ASN A 431 -0.88 2.33 16.74
CA ASN A 431 -2.15 3.05 16.64
C ASN A 431 -2.01 4.50 16.20
N ASN A 432 -0.80 5.06 16.21
CA ASN A 432 -0.56 6.39 15.67
C ASN A 432 -0.64 6.35 14.14
N LEU A 433 -1.82 6.65 13.59
CA LEU A 433 -1.92 7.12 12.21
C LEU A 433 -1.23 8.46 12.17
N ASP A 434 0.00 8.36 11.75
CA ASP A 434 1.03 9.32 11.98
C ASP A 434 0.69 10.60 11.17
N LYS A 435 0.59 11.76 11.84
CA LYS A 435 -0.01 13.00 11.28
C LYS A 435 0.54 13.31 9.89
N THR A 436 -0.37 13.54 8.93
CA THR A 436 -0.02 14.03 7.59
C THR A 436 0.50 15.45 7.69
N ILE A 437 1.60 15.75 6.99
CA ILE A 437 2.18 17.10 7.02
C ILE A 437 1.20 18.10 6.40
N LEU A 438 1.10 19.30 6.97
CA LEU A 438 0.33 20.40 6.38
C LEU A 438 1.17 21.15 5.34
N LEU A 439 0.54 21.85 4.38
CA LEU A 439 1.27 22.54 3.32
C LEU A 439 2.25 23.57 3.88
N ARG A 440 1.82 24.35 4.88
CA ARG A 440 2.68 25.34 5.55
C ARG A 440 3.85 24.70 6.30
N GLU A 441 3.61 23.57 6.95
CA GLU A 441 4.67 22.80 7.63
C GLU A 441 5.71 22.30 6.60
N LEU A 442 5.24 21.84 5.42
CA LEU A 442 6.12 21.47 4.31
C LEU A 442 6.92 22.66 3.80
N GLN A 443 6.26 23.78 3.49
CA GLN A 443 6.93 24.99 2.97
C GLN A 443 8.04 25.47 3.91
N ASN A 444 7.81 25.43 5.23
CA ASN A 444 8.82 25.74 6.24
C ASN A 444 9.99 24.73 6.29
N SER A 445 9.76 23.48 5.88
CA SER A 445 10.78 22.42 5.87
C SER A 445 11.67 22.42 4.63
N ILE A 446 11.29 23.14 3.56
CA ILE A 446 12.08 23.23 2.33
C ILE A 446 13.36 24.02 2.63
N LYS A 447 14.47 23.29 2.80
CA LYS A 447 15.77 23.85 3.24
C LYS A 447 16.43 24.79 2.23
N THR A 448 16.07 24.69 0.95
CA THR A 448 16.71 25.44 -0.14
C THR A 448 15.65 26.19 -0.96
N LYS A 449 15.86 27.48 -1.19
CA LYS A 449 14.99 28.29 -2.06
C LYS A 449 14.86 27.76 -3.49
N ASN A 450 15.81 26.91 -3.92
CA ASN A 450 15.86 26.38 -5.28
C ASN A 450 15.27 24.96 -5.44
N THR A 451 14.27 24.58 -4.64
CA THR A 451 13.59 23.28 -4.78
C THR A 451 12.10 23.47 -5.07
N CYS A 452 11.61 22.80 -6.10
CA CYS A 452 10.20 22.67 -6.43
C CYS A 452 9.77 21.20 -6.25
N ILE A 453 8.74 20.98 -5.44
CA ILE A 453 8.11 19.69 -5.23
C ILE A 453 6.88 19.62 -6.13
N ILE A 454 6.74 18.55 -6.92
CA ILE A 454 5.57 18.36 -7.78
C ILE A 454 4.91 17.04 -7.45
N SER A 455 3.70 17.13 -6.90
CA SER A 455 2.89 15.97 -6.50
C SER A 455 1.76 15.75 -7.48
N TYR A 456 1.74 14.59 -8.14
CA TYR A 456 0.66 14.21 -9.05
C TYR A 456 -0.33 13.26 -8.39
N LEU A 457 -1.60 13.32 -8.77
CA LEU A 457 -2.61 12.33 -8.43
C LEU A 457 -3.39 11.94 -9.69
N TRP A 458 -3.41 10.65 -9.99
CA TRP A 458 -4.03 10.11 -11.19
C TRP A 458 -4.94 8.92 -10.87
N ASP A 459 -6.24 9.21 -10.77
CA ASP A 459 -7.24 8.15 -10.61
C ASP A 459 -7.57 7.50 -11.96
N LYS A 460 -7.05 6.28 -12.16
CA LYS A 460 -7.33 5.44 -13.32
C LYS A 460 -8.58 4.56 -13.16
N THR A 461 -9.40 4.76 -12.12
CA THR A 461 -10.67 4.04 -12.03
C THR A 461 -11.72 4.63 -12.95
N GLU A 462 -12.72 3.81 -13.31
CA GLU A 462 -13.91 4.25 -14.04
C GLU A 462 -14.78 5.16 -13.14
N ASN A 463 -14.22 6.31 -12.76
CA ASN A 463 -14.92 7.37 -12.07
C ASN A 463 -15.47 8.35 -13.10
N GLN A 464 -16.61 8.97 -12.77
CA GLN A 464 -17.26 9.92 -13.67
C GLN A 464 -16.48 11.23 -13.85
N PHE A 465 -15.43 11.43 -13.05
CA PHE A 465 -14.48 12.52 -13.18
C PHE A 465 -13.13 11.93 -13.57
N ASN A 466 -12.75 12.13 -14.83
CA ASN A 466 -11.50 11.64 -15.40
C ASN A 466 -10.54 12.83 -15.53
N ALA A 467 -9.80 13.13 -14.46
CA ALA A 467 -8.79 14.18 -14.43
C ALA A 467 -7.51 13.74 -13.69
N LEU A 468 -6.38 14.32 -14.07
CA LEU A 468 -5.12 14.17 -13.33
C LEU A 468 -4.80 15.53 -12.71
N TYR A 469 -4.50 15.53 -11.42
CA TYR A 469 -4.21 16.73 -10.66
C TYR A 469 -2.73 16.79 -10.32
N GLY A 470 -2.16 18.00 -10.39
CA GLY A 470 -0.79 18.27 -9.97
C GLY A 470 -0.75 19.41 -8.97
N ILE A 471 0.16 19.33 -8.01
CA ILE A 471 0.43 20.41 -7.04
C ILE A 471 1.93 20.70 -7.11
N ALA A 472 2.29 21.88 -7.61
CA ALA A 472 3.66 22.39 -7.61
C ALA A 472 3.86 23.27 -6.38
N ILE A 473 4.90 23.00 -5.58
CA ILE A 473 5.12 23.61 -4.27
C ILE A 473 6.58 24.06 -4.18
N THR A 474 6.79 25.32 -3.84
CA THR A 474 8.08 25.90 -3.44
C THR A 474 7.97 26.41 -2.01
N GLN A 475 9.05 26.97 -1.47
CA GLN A 475 9.03 27.57 -0.13
C GLN A 475 7.96 28.66 0.02
N ASP A 476 7.71 29.44 -1.03
CA ASP A 476 6.88 30.66 -0.95
C ASP A 476 5.53 30.51 -1.67
N GLN A 477 5.39 29.55 -2.59
CA GLN A 477 4.22 29.42 -3.45
C GLN A 477 3.77 27.98 -3.60
N ALA A 478 2.48 27.79 -3.86
CA ALA A 478 1.92 26.52 -4.28
C ALA A 478 0.86 26.76 -5.36
N ILE A 479 0.88 25.93 -6.41
CA ILE A 479 -0.05 26.00 -7.54
C ILE A 479 -0.67 24.62 -7.73
N LEU A 480 -2.00 24.57 -7.69
CA LEU A 480 -2.81 23.40 -8.00
C LEU A 480 -3.27 23.53 -9.46
N PHE A 481 -2.94 22.53 -10.27
CA PHE A 481 -3.27 22.49 -11.69
C PHE A 481 -3.93 21.17 -12.08
N LYS A 482 -4.58 21.17 -13.24
CA LYS A 482 -5.37 20.04 -13.75
C LYS A 482 -5.00 19.71 -15.19
N ILE A 483 -4.70 18.45 -15.45
CA ILE A 483 -4.49 17.90 -16.79
C ILE A 483 -5.80 17.29 -17.30
N ASN A 484 -6.25 17.76 -18.45
CA ASN A 484 -7.48 17.32 -19.12
C ASN A 484 -7.18 16.28 -20.22
N ASN A 485 -8.22 15.69 -20.82
CA ASN A 485 -8.13 14.73 -21.92
C ASN A 485 -7.30 13.47 -21.61
N LEU A 486 -7.61 12.83 -20.48
CA LEU A 486 -6.81 11.72 -19.98
C LEU A 486 -6.71 10.50 -20.91
N ASN A 487 -7.68 10.25 -21.79
CA ASN A 487 -7.57 9.14 -22.74
C ASN A 487 -6.39 9.33 -23.70
N LEU A 488 -6.19 10.57 -24.19
CA LEU A 488 -5.06 10.89 -25.05
C LEU A 488 -3.76 10.91 -24.24
N PHE A 489 -3.79 11.48 -23.04
CA PHE A 489 -2.64 11.50 -22.13
C PHE A 489 -2.16 10.08 -21.77
N ASP A 490 -3.06 9.17 -21.41
CA ASP A 490 -2.75 7.78 -21.07
C ASP A 490 -2.10 7.04 -22.24
N LYS A 491 -2.60 7.30 -23.46
CA LYS A 491 -1.98 6.80 -24.68
C LYS A 491 -0.56 7.35 -24.85
N LYS A 492 -0.35 8.67 -24.68
CA LYS A 492 1.00 9.27 -24.75
C LYS A 492 1.96 8.65 -23.73
N VAL A 493 1.51 8.43 -22.50
CA VAL A 493 2.30 7.75 -21.44
C VAL A 493 2.68 6.33 -21.88
N THR A 494 1.73 5.58 -22.43
CA THR A 494 1.95 4.22 -22.93
C THR A 494 2.95 4.20 -24.09
N ASP A 495 2.77 5.07 -25.07
CA ASP A 495 3.65 5.17 -26.25
C ASP A 495 5.06 5.63 -25.83
N PHE A 496 5.19 6.60 -24.93
CA PHE A 496 6.47 7.02 -24.36
C PHE A 496 7.21 5.85 -23.69
N LYS A 497 6.51 5.07 -22.85
CA LYS A 497 7.08 3.87 -22.21
C LYS A 497 7.58 2.86 -23.23
N LYS A 498 6.82 2.64 -24.31
CA LYS A 498 7.22 1.74 -25.38
C LYS A 498 8.53 2.18 -26.03
N HIS A 499 8.73 3.48 -26.24
CA HIS A 499 9.96 4.01 -26.85
C HIS A 499 11.17 3.98 -25.91
N ILE A 500 11.01 4.27 -24.61
CA ILE A 500 12.15 4.30 -23.68
C ILE A 500 12.60 2.91 -23.20
N THR A 501 11.77 1.88 -23.39
CA THR A 501 12.09 0.50 -22.96
C THR A 501 12.74 -0.34 -24.06
N SER A 502 13.05 0.25 -25.21
CA SER A 502 13.77 -0.40 -26.30
C SER A 502 14.73 0.58 -27.00
N PRO A 503 15.83 0.11 -27.61
CA PRO A 503 16.70 0.98 -28.40
C PRO A 503 15.95 1.69 -29.53
N ILE A 504 16.18 2.99 -29.69
CA ILE A 504 15.65 3.76 -30.82
C ILE A 504 16.54 3.47 -32.03
N SER A 505 15.96 2.83 -33.05
CA SER A 505 16.73 2.22 -34.16
C SER A 505 16.78 3.04 -35.44
N ASN A 506 15.89 4.02 -35.60
CA ASN A 506 15.80 4.84 -36.82
C ASN A 506 15.27 6.25 -36.56
N VAL A 507 15.43 7.13 -37.55
CA VAL A 507 15.05 8.56 -37.48
C VAL A 507 13.56 8.72 -37.17
N ARG A 508 12.69 7.90 -37.76
CA ARG A 508 11.24 7.97 -37.52
C ARG A 508 10.90 7.71 -36.06
N GLN A 509 11.42 6.62 -35.47
CA GLN A 509 11.21 6.32 -34.05
C GLN A 509 11.76 7.42 -33.14
N LYS A 510 12.89 8.03 -33.51
CA LYS A 510 13.46 9.17 -32.79
C LYS A 510 12.51 10.37 -32.81
N THR A 511 12.02 10.76 -33.98
CA THR A 511 11.08 11.89 -34.13
C THR A 511 9.76 11.61 -33.40
N GLU A 512 9.22 10.40 -33.50
CA GLU A 512 8.02 9.98 -32.76
C GLU A 512 8.24 10.11 -31.25
N PHE A 513 9.35 9.56 -30.73
CA PHE A 513 9.71 9.71 -29.33
C PHE A 513 9.87 11.17 -28.90
N GLU A 514 10.62 11.99 -29.65
CA GLU A 514 10.86 13.40 -29.29
C GLU A 514 9.56 14.21 -29.24
N ASN A 515 8.64 13.97 -30.17
CA ASN A 515 7.33 14.62 -30.21
C ASN A 515 6.47 14.20 -29.00
N ILE A 516 6.42 12.90 -28.69
CA ILE A 516 5.67 12.38 -27.53
C ILE A 516 6.28 12.91 -26.23
N ALA A 517 7.60 12.87 -26.09
CA ALA A 517 8.33 13.36 -24.92
C ALA A 517 8.10 14.86 -24.67
N LYS A 518 8.06 15.67 -25.76
CA LYS A 518 7.78 17.11 -25.67
C LYS A 518 6.33 17.38 -25.34
N SER A 519 5.40 16.61 -25.93
CA SER A 519 3.99 16.76 -25.61
C SER A 519 3.71 16.38 -24.15
N LEU A 520 4.29 15.28 -23.65
CA LEU A 520 4.15 14.89 -22.24
C LEU A 520 4.77 15.92 -21.30
N TYR A 521 5.90 16.52 -21.66
CA TYR A 521 6.47 17.63 -20.91
C TYR A 521 5.48 18.79 -20.78
N ASN A 522 4.86 19.22 -21.88
CA ASN A 522 3.89 20.32 -21.85
C ASN A 522 2.63 19.98 -21.03
N ASP A 523 2.20 18.71 -21.06
CA ASP A 523 1.04 18.26 -20.27
C ASP A 523 1.39 18.23 -18.77
N LEU A 524 2.55 17.67 -18.40
CA LEU A 524 3.00 17.50 -17.00
C LEU A 524 3.50 18.79 -16.36
N PHE A 525 4.07 19.70 -17.16
CA PHE A 525 4.61 20.98 -16.74
C PHE A 525 3.91 22.13 -17.47
N PRO A 526 2.63 22.41 -17.15
CA PRO A 526 1.87 23.47 -17.79
C PRO A 526 2.48 24.86 -17.51
N GLU A 527 2.12 25.84 -18.32
CA GLU A 527 2.72 27.19 -18.27
C GLU A 527 2.56 27.87 -16.91
N GLU A 528 1.45 27.58 -16.22
CA GLU A 528 1.13 28.08 -14.87
C GLU A 528 2.22 27.77 -13.85
N ILE A 529 2.92 26.63 -13.99
CA ILE A 529 3.99 26.23 -13.06
C ILE A 529 5.40 26.50 -13.61
N ALA A 530 5.53 27.02 -14.83
CA ALA A 530 6.82 27.30 -15.46
C ALA A 530 7.75 28.19 -14.59
N PRO A 531 7.26 29.25 -13.90
CA PRO A 531 8.09 30.06 -13.02
C PRO A 531 8.62 29.29 -11.80
N LEU A 532 7.84 28.33 -11.28
CA LEU A 532 8.17 27.57 -10.07
C LEU A 532 9.23 26.50 -10.34
N ILE A 533 9.35 26.03 -11.59
CA ILE A 533 10.31 24.99 -11.97
C ILE A 533 11.62 25.59 -12.50
N ALA A 534 11.61 26.82 -13.02
CA ALA A 534 12.78 27.46 -13.62
C ALA A 534 13.97 27.50 -12.64
N ASN A 535 15.11 26.95 -13.07
CA ASN A 535 16.36 26.87 -12.28
C ASN A 535 16.27 26.13 -10.93
N ASN A 536 15.18 25.40 -10.69
CA ASN A 536 14.97 24.64 -9.47
C ASN A 536 15.30 23.16 -9.65
N LYS A 537 15.77 22.56 -8.55
CA LYS A 537 15.75 21.11 -8.34
C LYS A 537 14.30 20.65 -8.24
N LEU A 538 13.98 19.53 -8.87
CA LEU A 538 12.64 18.97 -8.93
C LEU A 538 12.55 17.70 -8.09
N LEU A 539 11.73 17.74 -7.04
CA LEU A 539 11.32 16.53 -6.31
C LEU A 539 9.96 16.08 -6.85
N ILE A 540 9.93 14.98 -7.58
CA ILE A 540 8.72 14.45 -8.20
C ILE A 540 8.08 13.40 -7.29
N ILE A 541 6.78 13.54 -7.04
CA ILE A 541 5.96 12.56 -6.31
C ILE A 541 4.94 11.99 -7.30
N PRO A 542 5.35 11.00 -8.10
CA PRO A 542 4.51 10.43 -9.14
C PRO A 542 3.39 9.56 -8.56
N ASP A 543 2.33 9.39 -9.32
CA ASP A 543 1.21 8.52 -8.97
C ASP A 543 0.79 7.66 -10.16
N SER A 544 0.23 6.49 -9.88
CA SER A 544 -0.20 5.52 -10.88
C SER A 544 0.91 5.23 -11.92
N ASP A 545 0.59 5.25 -13.22
CA ASP A 545 1.55 4.93 -14.29
C ASP A 545 2.70 5.94 -14.43
N LEU A 546 2.57 7.16 -13.88
CA LEU A 546 3.67 8.12 -13.85
C LEU A 546 4.86 7.65 -13.02
N GLN A 547 4.67 6.69 -12.10
CA GLN A 547 5.77 6.10 -11.32
C GLN A 547 6.76 5.34 -12.20
N SER A 548 6.34 4.94 -13.40
CA SER A 548 7.18 4.27 -14.40
C SER A 548 7.77 5.22 -15.45
N ILE A 549 7.61 6.53 -15.27
CA ILE A 549 8.12 7.56 -16.19
C ILE A 549 9.38 8.21 -15.62
N PRO A 550 10.52 8.13 -16.30
CA PRO A 550 11.68 8.95 -15.97
C PRO A 550 11.46 10.37 -16.48
N PHE A 551 11.01 11.29 -15.60
CA PHE A 551 10.74 12.68 -15.94
C PHE A 551 11.96 13.40 -16.55
N GLU A 552 13.15 12.97 -16.15
CA GLU A 552 14.45 13.40 -16.67
C GLU A 552 14.64 13.18 -18.19
N ALA A 553 13.93 12.22 -18.79
CA ALA A 553 13.97 11.92 -20.23
C ALA A 553 12.93 12.71 -21.04
N LEU A 554 12.08 13.51 -20.40
CA LEU A 554 11.15 14.39 -21.08
C LEU A 554 11.90 15.51 -21.82
N ARG A 555 11.29 16.01 -22.90
CA ARG A 555 11.86 17.02 -23.78
C ARG A 555 11.26 18.38 -23.45
N THR A 556 12.10 19.34 -23.07
CA THR A 556 11.71 20.72 -22.76
C THR A 556 11.26 21.48 -24.01
N LYS A 557 10.70 22.70 -23.83
CA LYS A 557 10.33 23.60 -24.93
C LYS A 557 11.50 23.86 -25.90
N ASN A 558 12.72 23.97 -25.35
CA ASN A 558 13.98 24.20 -26.08
C ASN A 558 14.57 22.94 -26.72
N ASN A 559 13.82 21.83 -26.76
CA ASN A 559 14.27 20.58 -27.37
C ASN A 559 15.46 19.90 -26.65
N ASP A 560 15.74 20.27 -25.40
CA ASP A 560 16.69 19.56 -24.55
C ASP A 560 15.99 18.56 -23.61
N TYR A 561 16.70 17.50 -23.21
CA TYR A 561 16.25 16.63 -22.13
C TYR A 561 16.20 17.38 -20.80
N LEU A 562 15.16 17.14 -19.99
CA LEU A 562 14.95 17.83 -18.72
C LEU A 562 16.15 17.71 -17.77
N ILE A 563 16.84 16.56 -17.79
CA ILE A 563 18.06 16.30 -17.00
C ILE A 563 19.19 17.30 -17.25
N LYS A 564 19.26 17.95 -18.42
CA LYS A 564 20.30 18.94 -18.71
C LYS A 564 20.17 20.17 -17.84
N ASN A 565 18.94 20.58 -17.53
CA ASN A 565 18.67 21.86 -16.86
C ASN A 565 18.27 21.67 -15.39
N HIS A 566 17.78 20.48 -15.02
CA HIS A 566 17.26 20.22 -13.68
C HIS A 566 17.92 19.02 -13.01
N GLU A 567 18.17 19.15 -11.71
CA GLU A 567 18.37 18.01 -10.82
C GLU A 567 17.01 17.42 -10.45
N ILE A 568 16.86 16.11 -10.58
CA ILE A 568 15.57 15.44 -10.36
C ILE A 568 15.76 14.30 -9.33
N SER A 569 14.88 14.27 -8.33
CA SER A 569 14.75 13.16 -7.38
C SER A 569 13.28 12.77 -7.23
N TYR A 570 13.03 11.59 -6.67
CA TYR A 570 11.69 11.03 -6.54
C TYR A 570 11.37 10.66 -5.09
N ALA A 571 10.11 10.75 -4.71
CA ALA A 571 9.62 10.23 -3.43
C ALA A 571 8.21 9.66 -3.60
N TYR A 572 7.81 8.75 -2.70
CA TYR A 572 6.44 8.23 -2.69
C TYR A 572 5.43 9.21 -2.07
N SER A 573 5.84 9.94 -1.02
CA SER A 573 5.14 11.10 -0.48
C SER A 573 6.11 11.98 0.30
N VAL A 574 5.76 13.25 0.49
CA VAL A 574 6.57 14.17 1.31
C VAL A 574 6.58 13.71 2.76
N THR A 575 5.41 13.35 3.28
CA THR A 575 5.27 12.95 4.68
C THR A 575 6.17 11.74 4.99
N HIS A 576 6.20 10.73 4.11
CA HIS A 576 7.09 9.59 4.27
C HIS A 576 8.57 10.02 4.23
N LEU A 577 8.96 10.83 3.24
CA LEU A 577 10.34 11.30 3.10
C LEU A 577 10.83 12.00 4.37
N LEU A 578 10.07 12.98 4.87
CA LEU A 578 10.46 13.76 6.04
C LEU A 578 10.55 12.90 7.30
N LYS A 579 9.62 11.96 7.50
CA LYS A 579 9.69 11.05 8.65
C LYS A 579 10.84 10.07 8.55
N ASN A 580 11.09 9.51 7.37
CA ASN A 580 12.24 8.63 7.16
C ASN A 580 13.57 9.33 7.44
N ASN A 581 13.64 10.64 7.19
CA ASN A 581 14.81 11.48 7.46
C ASN A 581 15.05 11.76 8.95
N THR A 582 14.04 11.58 9.81
CA THR A 582 14.22 11.69 11.27
C THR A 582 14.82 10.43 11.90
N ILE A 583 14.87 9.31 11.18
CA ILE A 583 15.46 8.06 11.67
C ILE A 583 16.97 8.21 11.77
N LYS A 584 17.52 8.02 12.96
CA LYS A 584 18.97 8.01 13.19
C LYS A 584 19.58 6.74 12.60
N ARG A 585 20.54 6.88 11.69
CA ARG A 585 21.30 5.79 11.08
C ARG A 585 22.77 5.93 11.47
N ASP A 586 23.32 4.91 12.13
CA ASP A 586 24.73 4.89 12.51
C ASP A 586 25.36 3.49 12.28
N PRO A 587 25.39 3.02 11.01
CA PRO A 587 25.99 1.73 10.70
C PRO A 587 27.53 1.79 10.79
N LYS A 588 28.13 0.70 11.28
CA LYS A 588 29.56 0.59 11.56
C LYS A 588 30.45 0.63 10.31
N ASN A 589 29.95 0.17 9.16
CA ASN A 589 30.74 0.01 7.95
C ASN A 589 30.21 0.89 6.81
N THR A 590 31.09 1.29 5.90
CA THR A 590 30.72 2.17 4.78
C THR A 590 29.99 1.44 3.67
N PHE A 591 30.56 0.34 3.13
CA PHE A 591 30.07 -0.25 1.88
C PHE A 591 30.13 -1.78 1.88
N ILE A 592 29.06 -2.42 1.41
CA ILE A 592 29.03 -3.83 1.04
C ILE A 592 28.36 -4.05 -0.33
N SER A 593 28.92 -4.93 -1.13
CA SER A 593 28.31 -5.43 -2.37
C SER A 593 28.05 -6.93 -2.36
N PHE A 594 26.98 -7.36 -3.05
CA PHE A 594 26.66 -8.78 -3.29
C PHE A 594 26.54 -9.04 -4.78
N ALA A 595 27.28 -10.05 -5.26
CA ALA A 595 27.25 -10.52 -6.64
C ALA A 595 27.29 -12.06 -6.68
N PRO A 596 26.14 -12.75 -6.74
CA PRO A 596 26.09 -14.21 -6.74
C PRO A 596 26.58 -14.88 -8.01
N ILE A 597 26.63 -14.20 -9.17
CA ILE A 597 27.14 -14.70 -10.48
C ILE A 597 26.42 -15.92 -11.04
N THR A 598 26.35 -17.03 -10.31
CA THR A 598 25.75 -18.30 -10.68
C THR A 598 24.69 -18.69 -9.65
N PHE A 599 23.66 -19.42 -10.09
CA PHE A 599 22.51 -19.78 -9.26
C PHE A 599 22.26 -21.28 -9.35
N ASN A 600 21.96 -21.91 -8.21
CA ASN A 600 21.78 -23.36 -8.12
C ASN A 600 20.30 -23.79 -8.28
N TYR A 601 19.46 -22.92 -8.82
CA TYR A 601 18.00 -23.10 -8.89
C TYR A 601 17.40 -22.28 -10.04
N ASP A 602 16.18 -22.64 -10.46
CA ASP A 602 15.33 -21.94 -11.44
C ASP A 602 15.98 -21.60 -12.79
N ASN A 603 17.13 -22.22 -13.13
CA ASN A 603 17.89 -21.99 -14.37
C ASN A 603 18.15 -20.50 -14.69
N LEU A 604 18.40 -19.68 -13.66
CA LEU A 604 18.70 -18.26 -13.83
C LEU A 604 20.01 -18.06 -14.62
N LYS A 605 20.01 -17.09 -15.53
CA LYS A 605 21.19 -16.75 -16.36
C LYS A 605 22.38 -16.31 -15.49
N ASN A 606 23.58 -16.74 -15.86
CA ASN A 606 24.80 -16.31 -15.19
C ASN A 606 25.10 -14.82 -15.43
N LEU A 607 25.66 -14.15 -14.41
CA LEU A 607 26.00 -12.73 -14.40
C LEU A 607 27.52 -12.53 -14.18
N PRO A 608 28.37 -12.90 -15.15
CA PRO A 608 29.83 -12.82 -14.98
C PRO A 608 30.32 -11.38 -14.74
N GLN A 609 29.65 -10.39 -15.33
CA GLN A 609 30.02 -8.97 -15.23
C GLN A 609 29.79 -8.39 -13.83
N SER A 610 28.81 -8.90 -13.07
CA SER A 610 28.53 -8.48 -11.69
C SER A 610 29.73 -8.61 -10.75
N LYS A 611 30.66 -9.54 -11.04
CA LYS A 611 31.91 -9.68 -10.27
C LYS A 611 32.78 -8.42 -10.37
N ALA A 612 32.97 -7.94 -11.58
CA ALA A 612 33.83 -6.79 -11.86
C ALA A 612 33.20 -5.51 -11.28
N GLU A 613 31.90 -5.31 -11.49
CA GLU A 613 31.12 -4.21 -10.91
C GLU A 613 31.26 -4.18 -9.37
N ALA A 614 30.91 -5.28 -8.71
CA ALA A 614 30.87 -5.36 -7.26
C ALA A 614 32.25 -5.14 -6.61
N LYS A 615 33.33 -5.66 -7.22
CA LYS A 615 34.71 -5.45 -6.74
C LYS A 615 35.20 -4.03 -6.97
N THR A 616 34.96 -3.48 -8.16
CA THR A 616 35.43 -2.14 -8.53
C THR A 616 34.82 -1.09 -7.62
N ILE A 617 33.52 -1.18 -7.36
CA ILE A 617 32.83 -0.24 -6.48
C ILE A 617 33.27 -0.44 -5.02
N ALA A 618 33.41 -1.70 -4.55
CA ALA A 618 33.89 -1.96 -3.19
C ALA A 618 35.26 -1.32 -2.93
N ASN A 619 36.18 -1.41 -3.89
CA ASN A 619 37.51 -0.79 -3.80
C ASN A 619 37.45 0.74 -3.69
N LEU A 620 36.44 1.41 -4.25
CA LEU A 620 36.30 2.87 -4.12
C LEU A 620 36.11 3.31 -2.67
N PHE A 621 35.50 2.48 -1.82
CA PHE A 621 35.15 2.80 -0.43
C PHE A 621 35.93 1.98 0.60
N SER A 622 36.96 1.23 0.19
CA SER A 622 37.61 0.21 1.03
C SER A 622 36.59 -0.75 1.68
N GLY A 623 35.51 -1.04 0.94
CA GLY A 623 34.37 -1.83 1.39
C GLY A 623 34.54 -3.33 1.13
N LYS A 624 33.53 -4.12 1.53
CA LYS A 624 33.53 -5.56 1.33
C LYS A 624 32.73 -5.94 0.08
N SER A 625 33.18 -6.97 -0.64
CA SER A 625 32.42 -7.59 -1.71
C SER A 625 32.18 -9.07 -1.42
N LYS A 626 30.91 -9.50 -1.50
CA LYS A 626 30.48 -10.89 -1.35
C LYS A 626 30.21 -11.45 -2.73
N ILE A 627 31.11 -12.33 -3.19
CA ILE A 627 31.12 -12.85 -4.56
C ILE A 627 30.76 -14.34 -4.56
N ASN A 628 29.89 -14.72 -5.49
CA ASN A 628 29.48 -16.10 -5.78
C ASN A 628 29.11 -16.91 -4.55
N GLN A 629 29.93 -17.89 -4.15
CA GLN A 629 29.69 -18.74 -2.97
C GLN A 629 29.50 -17.96 -1.67
N ASN A 630 30.06 -16.75 -1.58
CA ASN A 630 29.93 -15.87 -0.43
C ASN A 630 28.72 -14.93 -0.49
N ALA A 631 27.98 -14.91 -1.61
CA ALA A 631 26.80 -14.06 -1.83
C ALA A 631 25.49 -14.82 -1.53
N THR A 632 25.41 -15.45 -0.36
CA THR A 632 24.22 -16.19 0.07
C THR A 632 23.23 -15.29 0.78
N LYS A 633 21.94 -15.68 0.76
CA LYS A 633 20.86 -14.96 1.47
C LYS A 633 21.16 -14.80 2.97
N ASN A 634 21.73 -15.83 3.60
CA ASN A 634 22.04 -15.78 5.03
C ASN A 634 23.14 -14.76 5.34
N ILE A 635 24.18 -14.69 4.50
CA ILE A 635 25.25 -13.69 4.66
C ILE A 635 24.68 -12.28 4.45
N PHE A 636 23.80 -12.11 3.47
CA PHE A 636 23.11 -10.83 3.25
C PHE A 636 22.31 -10.39 4.49
N LEU A 637 21.40 -11.24 4.98
CA LEU A 637 20.57 -10.93 6.15
C LEU A 637 21.40 -10.63 7.41
N LYS A 638 22.55 -11.30 7.59
CA LYS A 638 23.46 -11.04 8.71
C LYS A 638 24.16 -9.68 8.62
N ASN A 639 24.39 -9.15 7.42
CA ASN A 639 25.12 -7.89 7.21
C ASN A 639 24.20 -6.69 6.95
N LEU A 640 22.90 -6.92 6.72
CA LEU A 640 21.94 -5.91 6.26
C LEU A 640 21.88 -4.65 7.15
N ASN A 641 22.10 -4.78 8.46
CA ASN A 641 21.97 -3.68 9.42
C ASN A 641 23.25 -2.85 9.66
N ASP A 642 24.39 -3.26 9.12
CA ASP A 642 25.72 -2.77 9.54
C ASP A 642 26.45 -1.90 8.50
N TYR A 643 25.80 -1.51 7.38
CA TYR A 643 26.44 -0.78 6.28
C TYR A 643 25.68 0.48 5.85
N LYS A 644 26.40 1.59 5.59
CA LYS A 644 25.84 2.83 5.01
C LYS A 644 25.34 2.62 3.57
N ILE A 645 26.08 1.85 2.79
CA ILE A 645 25.78 1.59 1.38
C ILE A 645 25.70 0.08 1.14
N ILE A 646 24.57 -0.36 0.58
CA ILE A 646 24.34 -1.75 0.17
C ILE A 646 24.14 -1.78 -1.34
N HIS A 647 25.00 -2.51 -2.05
CA HIS A 647 24.91 -2.66 -3.50
C HIS A 647 24.59 -4.12 -3.87
N LEU A 648 23.50 -4.33 -4.61
CA LEU A 648 23.06 -5.65 -5.05
C LEU A 648 23.15 -5.73 -6.58
N SER A 649 24.07 -6.55 -7.10
CA SER A 649 24.21 -6.85 -8.53
C SER A 649 23.79 -8.30 -8.76
N THR A 650 22.51 -8.51 -9.04
CA THR A 650 21.87 -9.84 -9.11
C THR A 650 20.55 -9.78 -9.89
N HIS A 651 19.87 -10.92 -10.07
CA HIS A 651 18.51 -10.96 -10.61
C HIS A 651 17.47 -10.54 -9.57
N SER A 652 16.47 -9.79 -10.02
CA SER A 652 15.22 -9.57 -9.31
C SER A 652 14.06 -9.66 -10.29
N ASP A 653 12.88 -10.00 -9.80
CA ASP A 653 11.66 -9.91 -10.58
C ASP A 653 10.50 -9.42 -9.73
N THR A 654 9.58 -8.75 -10.41
CA THR A 654 8.41 -8.03 -9.91
C THR A 654 7.17 -8.25 -10.78
N ASN A 655 7.29 -8.92 -11.94
CA ASN A 655 6.23 -9.06 -12.94
C ASN A 655 5.56 -10.44 -12.97
N ASP A 656 6.31 -11.54 -12.83
CA ASP A 656 5.77 -12.90 -13.08
C ASP A 656 5.46 -13.69 -11.81
N SER A 657 5.84 -13.17 -10.64
CA SER A 657 5.60 -13.78 -9.33
C SER A 657 4.57 -13.01 -8.51
N ILE A 658 3.70 -13.73 -7.79
CA ILE A 658 2.73 -13.21 -6.82
C ILE A 658 3.40 -12.29 -5.78
N THR A 659 4.71 -12.47 -5.54
CA THR A 659 5.55 -11.64 -4.66
C THR A 659 6.89 -11.31 -5.31
N PRO A 660 7.35 -10.05 -5.29
CA PRO A 660 8.69 -9.67 -5.76
C PRO A 660 9.82 -10.38 -5.01
N TRP A 661 10.97 -10.59 -5.68
CA TRP A 661 12.11 -11.28 -5.08
C TRP A 661 13.48 -10.82 -5.58
N ILE A 662 14.53 -11.11 -4.79
CA ILE A 662 15.95 -10.90 -5.09
C ILE A 662 16.66 -12.25 -5.05
N ALA A 663 17.41 -12.61 -6.09
CA ALA A 663 18.17 -13.85 -6.13
C ALA A 663 19.51 -13.73 -5.39
N PHE A 664 19.80 -14.72 -4.54
CA PHE A 664 21.13 -14.96 -3.98
C PHE A 664 21.64 -16.32 -4.44
N LYS A 665 22.92 -16.64 -4.19
CA LYS A 665 23.58 -17.87 -4.66
C LYS A 665 22.76 -19.15 -4.42
N ASN A 666 22.18 -19.26 -3.22
CA ASN A 666 21.52 -20.48 -2.76
C ASN A 666 19.98 -20.42 -2.78
N LYS A 667 19.37 -19.24 -2.61
CA LYS A 667 17.91 -19.06 -2.50
C LYS A 667 17.48 -17.65 -2.92
N LYS A 668 16.18 -17.49 -3.23
CA LYS A 668 15.53 -16.18 -3.36
C LYS A 668 15.21 -15.57 -1.99
N LEU A 669 15.31 -14.25 -1.89
CA LEU A 669 14.75 -13.43 -0.82
C LEU A 669 13.49 -12.77 -1.35
N GLN A 670 12.35 -13.05 -0.73
CA GLN A 670 11.08 -12.44 -1.13
C GLN A 670 10.82 -11.12 -0.40
N LEU A 671 10.00 -10.25 -1.01
CA LEU A 671 9.64 -8.94 -0.45
C LEU A 671 9.04 -9.04 0.96
N ASN A 672 8.18 -10.02 1.22
CA ASN A 672 7.58 -10.21 2.54
C ASN A 672 8.62 -10.52 3.65
N GLU A 673 9.75 -11.13 3.29
CA GLU A 673 10.84 -11.37 4.24
C GLU A 673 11.55 -10.08 4.63
N LEU A 674 11.68 -9.11 3.71
CA LEU A 674 12.27 -7.79 4.00
C LEU A 674 11.49 -7.04 5.09
N TYR A 675 10.17 -7.19 5.14
CA TYR A 675 9.31 -6.62 6.20
C TYR A 675 9.56 -7.20 7.60
N THR A 676 10.40 -8.25 7.71
CA THR A 676 10.81 -8.85 8.98
C THR A 676 12.26 -8.54 9.36
N THR A 677 12.91 -7.65 8.59
CA THR A 677 14.32 -7.32 8.75
C THR A 677 14.49 -5.83 9.05
N THR A 678 15.67 -5.46 9.54
CA THR A 678 16.08 -4.07 9.73
C THR A 678 17.37 -3.79 8.96
N ASN A 679 17.51 -2.56 8.49
CA ASN A 679 18.66 -2.02 7.81
C ASN A 679 18.85 -0.54 8.22
N GLN A 680 20.09 -0.07 8.18
CA GLN A 680 20.45 1.32 8.47
C GLN A 680 21.10 2.00 7.26
N ALA A 681 20.82 1.51 6.06
CA ALA A 681 21.50 1.98 4.86
C ALA A 681 21.05 3.41 4.52
N GLU A 682 22.02 4.29 4.29
CA GLU A 682 21.79 5.59 3.65
C GLU A 682 21.41 5.42 2.18
N LEU A 683 21.93 4.37 1.54
CA LEU A 683 21.63 4.03 0.16
C LEU A 683 21.62 2.52 -0.07
N VAL A 684 20.52 2.02 -0.60
CA VAL A 684 20.46 0.70 -1.24
C VAL A 684 20.46 0.88 -2.76
N PHE A 685 21.41 0.26 -3.45
CA PHE A 685 21.49 0.28 -4.90
C PHE A 685 21.13 -1.10 -5.46
N LEU A 686 20.03 -1.16 -6.19
CA LEU A 686 19.52 -2.38 -6.85
C LEU A 686 19.96 -2.38 -8.31
N SER A 687 21.17 -2.90 -8.56
CA SER A 687 21.69 -3.21 -9.90
C SER A 687 21.10 -4.53 -10.40
N SER A 688 19.76 -4.60 -10.35
CA SER A 688 18.96 -5.75 -10.71
C SER A 688 17.80 -5.29 -11.60
N CYS A 689 17.47 -6.09 -12.61
CA CYS A 689 16.44 -5.77 -13.59
C CYS A 689 15.07 -5.57 -12.93
N LYS A 690 14.32 -4.52 -13.34
CA LYS A 690 12.92 -4.24 -12.97
C LYS A 690 12.65 -4.13 -11.47
N SER A 691 13.63 -3.72 -10.66
CA SER A 691 13.49 -3.68 -9.20
C SER A 691 12.53 -2.61 -8.65
N SER A 692 12.17 -1.61 -9.46
CA SER A 692 11.22 -0.54 -9.10
C SER A 692 9.81 -0.75 -9.65
N LEU A 693 9.66 -1.53 -10.73
CA LEU A 693 8.35 -1.93 -11.22
C LEU A 693 7.75 -2.93 -10.24
N GLY A 694 6.45 -2.88 -10.04
CA GLY A 694 5.70 -3.82 -9.20
C GLY A 694 4.23 -3.60 -9.46
N GLN A 695 3.37 -4.48 -8.92
CA GLN A 695 1.94 -4.28 -9.09
C GLN A 695 1.51 -2.98 -8.38
N SER A 696 0.99 -2.03 -9.15
CA SER A 696 0.38 -0.81 -8.60
C SER A 696 -0.98 -1.16 -8.01
N ASN A 697 -1.12 -1.02 -6.71
CA ASN A 697 -2.37 -1.23 -6.00
C ASN A 697 -2.96 0.14 -5.60
N GLN A 698 -4.22 0.37 -5.98
CA GLN A 698 -4.94 1.62 -5.68
C GLN A 698 -5.03 1.86 -4.17
N GLY A 699 -4.67 3.06 -3.72
CA GLY A 699 -4.59 3.42 -2.30
C GLY A 699 -3.41 2.81 -1.54
N GLU A 700 -2.48 2.15 -2.25
CA GLU A 700 -1.30 1.49 -1.68
C GLU A 700 0.02 1.92 -2.34
N GLY A 701 -0.02 2.35 -3.61
CA GLY A 701 1.17 2.57 -4.43
C GLY A 701 1.72 1.26 -5.02
N ILE A 702 2.97 1.28 -5.50
CA ILE A 702 3.63 0.09 -6.06
C ILE A 702 4.12 -0.85 -4.95
N PHE A 703 3.86 -2.14 -5.13
CA PHE A 703 4.48 -3.22 -4.36
C PHE A 703 5.88 -3.55 -4.93
N SER A 704 6.91 -2.80 -4.52
CA SER A 704 8.28 -2.91 -5.04
C SER A 704 9.29 -3.39 -4.00
N LEU A 705 10.43 -3.89 -4.47
CA LEU A 705 11.58 -4.20 -3.60
C LEU A 705 12.12 -2.94 -2.91
N ALA A 706 12.09 -1.79 -3.58
CA ALA A 706 12.48 -0.52 -2.99
C ALA A 706 11.66 -0.20 -1.73
N ARG A 707 10.36 -0.46 -1.76
CA ARG A 707 9.50 -0.31 -0.57
C ARG A 707 9.86 -1.27 0.56
N GLY A 708 10.21 -2.52 0.25
CA GLY A 708 10.74 -3.46 1.24
C GLY A 708 12.01 -2.95 1.95
N PHE A 709 12.87 -2.25 1.22
CA PHE A 709 14.06 -1.61 1.79
C PHE A 709 13.73 -0.38 2.64
N PHE A 710 12.78 0.47 2.23
CA PHE A 710 12.29 1.57 3.07
C PHE A 710 11.68 1.05 4.37
N SER A 711 10.82 0.02 4.29
CA SER A 711 10.22 -0.60 5.47
C SER A 711 11.26 -1.17 6.41
N SER A 712 12.34 -1.76 5.89
CA SER A 712 13.43 -2.22 6.75
C SER A 712 14.36 -1.10 7.22
N GLY A 713 14.26 0.14 6.73
CA GLY A 713 14.95 1.31 7.29
C GLY A 713 15.89 2.09 6.35
N ALA A 714 15.91 1.78 5.05
CA ALA A 714 16.77 2.47 4.10
C ALA A 714 16.38 3.95 3.95
N ASN A 715 17.36 4.85 3.84
CA ASN A 715 17.10 6.28 3.65
C ASN A 715 16.75 6.61 2.19
N SER A 716 17.40 5.91 1.25
CA SER A 716 17.17 6.04 -0.18
C SER A 716 17.42 4.72 -0.90
N VAL A 717 16.76 4.55 -2.05
CA VAL A 717 16.93 3.39 -2.92
C VAL A 717 17.10 3.86 -4.36
N ILE A 718 18.13 3.34 -5.04
CA ILE A 718 18.27 3.44 -6.50
C ILE A 718 17.88 2.10 -7.11
N SER A 719 17.02 2.13 -8.13
CA SER A 719 16.49 0.94 -8.80
C SER A 719 16.17 1.19 -10.27
N SER A 720 16.07 0.11 -11.05
CA SER A 720 15.83 0.20 -12.50
C SER A 720 14.34 0.07 -12.85
N LEU A 721 13.85 0.99 -13.70
CA LEU A 721 12.50 1.02 -14.26
C LEU A 721 12.25 -0.05 -15.33
N TRP A 722 13.29 -0.59 -15.97
CA TRP A 722 13.18 -1.69 -16.95
C TRP A 722 14.48 -2.50 -17.01
N ASN A 723 14.51 -3.52 -17.86
CA ASN A 723 15.73 -4.30 -18.10
C ASN A 723 16.80 -3.40 -18.73
N VAL A 724 17.90 -3.18 -18.01
CA VAL A 724 18.96 -2.26 -18.41
C VAL A 724 19.94 -2.95 -19.38
N ASN A 725 20.60 -2.15 -20.22
CA ASN A 725 21.76 -2.63 -20.95
C ASN A 725 22.95 -2.73 -19.98
N ASP A 726 23.61 -3.90 -19.96
CA ASP A 726 24.67 -4.18 -18.97
C ASP A 726 25.83 -3.18 -19.05
N LYS A 727 26.28 -2.82 -20.27
CA LYS A 727 27.40 -1.90 -20.49
C LYS A 727 27.07 -0.50 -19.99
N SER A 728 25.96 0.08 -20.45
CA SER A 728 25.57 1.44 -20.06
C SER A 728 25.32 1.54 -18.55
N ASN A 729 24.66 0.53 -17.98
CA ASN A 729 24.38 0.48 -16.55
C ASN A 729 25.67 0.41 -15.71
N ALA A 730 26.65 -0.41 -16.11
CA ALA A 730 27.93 -0.52 -15.41
C ALA A 730 28.70 0.82 -15.42
N GLU A 731 28.73 1.51 -16.56
CA GLU A 731 29.42 2.80 -16.70
C GLU A 731 28.77 3.91 -15.86
N ILE A 732 27.44 4.04 -15.96
CA ILE A 732 26.68 5.03 -15.18
C ILE A 732 26.81 4.73 -13.68
N THR A 733 26.69 3.46 -13.27
CA THR A 733 26.81 3.06 -11.86
C THR A 733 28.19 3.37 -11.31
N LEU A 734 29.26 3.06 -12.06
CA LEU A 734 30.62 3.37 -11.65
C LEU A 734 30.85 4.90 -11.56
N SER A 735 30.38 5.67 -12.54
CA SER A 735 30.48 7.13 -12.52
C SER A 735 29.72 7.73 -11.33
N PHE A 736 28.52 7.22 -11.05
CA PHE A 736 27.71 7.60 -9.89
C PHE A 736 28.50 7.43 -8.59
N TYR A 737 29.09 6.25 -8.35
CA TYR A 737 29.87 6.02 -7.12
C TYR A 737 31.14 6.86 -7.03
N LYS A 738 31.77 7.23 -8.16
CA LYS A 738 32.88 8.21 -8.17
C LYS A 738 32.42 9.58 -7.66
N TYR A 739 31.23 10.04 -8.04
CA TYR A 739 30.69 11.31 -7.54
C TYR A 739 30.22 11.23 -6.08
N ILE A 740 29.65 10.10 -5.64
CA ILE A 740 29.36 9.86 -4.22
C ILE A 740 30.63 9.94 -3.39
N LYS A 741 31.73 9.31 -3.82
CA LYS A 741 33.03 9.40 -3.14
C LYS A 741 33.57 10.84 -3.06
N LYS A 742 33.24 11.68 -4.05
CA LYS A 742 33.58 13.13 -4.06
C LYS A 742 32.67 13.98 -3.15
N GLY A 743 31.72 13.37 -2.43
CA GLY A 743 30.81 14.06 -1.51
C GLY A 743 29.66 14.80 -2.20
N LYS A 744 29.33 14.47 -3.46
CA LYS A 744 28.14 14.99 -4.12
C LYS A 744 26.88 14.38 -3.52
N SER A 745 25.77 15.12 -3.56
CA SER A 745 24.45 14.58 -3.21
C SER A 745 24.09 13.39 -4.12
N LYS A 746 23.19 12.51 -3.69
CA LYS A 746 22.83 11.31 -4.46
C LYS A 746 22.19 11.69 -5.80
N SER A 747 21.32 12.69 -5.81
CA SER A 747 20.66 13.21 -7.01
C SER A 747 21.66 13.91 -7.95
N THR A 748 22.55 14.75 -7.43
CA THR A 748 23.62 15.38 -8.25
C THR A 748 24.54 14.31 -8.84
N ALA A 749 24.96 13.33 -8.03
CA ALA A 749 25.85 12.26 -8.48
C ALA A 749 25.23 11.42 -9.62
N LEU A 750 23.94 11.07 -9.50
CA LEU A 750 23.24 10.29 -10.51
C LEU A 750 23.03 11.10 -11.79
N ARG A 751 22.67 12.39 -11.66
CA ARG A 751 22.56 13.31 -12.80
C ARG A 751 23.89 13.43 -13.55
N GLN A 752 24.99 13.68 -12.85
CA GLN A 752 26.30 13.83 -13.50
C GLN A 752 26.74 12.54 -14.18
N ALA A 753 26.52 11.38 -13.56
CA ALA A 753 26.81 10.09 -14.17
C ALA A 753 26.07 9.86 -15.50
N LYS A 754 24.78 10.26 -15.57
CA LYS A 754 23.98 10.18 -16.80
C LYS A 754 24.42 11.19 -17.85
N LEU A 755 24.75 12.42 -17.44
CA LEU A 755 25.27 13.45 -18.36
C LEU A 755 26.65 13.07 -18.93
N ASP A 756 27.53 12.48 -18.13
CA ASP A 756 28.83 11.95 -18.57
C ASP A 756 28.63 10.88 -19.65
N TYR A 757 27.66 9.97 -19.46
CA TYR A 757 27.29 8.97 -20.47
C TYR A 757 26.78 9.63 -21.75
N ILE A 758 25.78 10.52 -21.66
CA ILE A 758 25.21 11.23 -22.83
C ILE A 758 26.28 12.00 -23.61
N LYS A 759 27.27 12.59 -22.93
CA LYS A 759 28.37 13.33 -23.56
C LYS A 759 29.39 12.43 -24.27
N THR A 760 29.58 11.21 -23.78
CA THR A 760 30.59 10.27 -24.29
C THR A 760 30.10 9.51 -25.52
N TYR A 761 28.80 9.22 -25.59
CA TYR A 761 28.19 8.42 -26.65
C TYR A 761 27.49 9.26 -27.72
N SER A 762 27.18 8.65 -28.85
CA SER A 762 26.48 9.29 -29.98
C SER A 762 25.45 8.35 -30.63
N LEU A 763 24.73 8.83 -31.65
CA LEU A 763 23.79 8.05 -32.46
C LEU A 763 22.68 7.36 -31.64
N SER A 764 22.53 6.04 -31.73
CA SER A 764 21.48 5.29 -31.03
C SER A 764 21.76 5.13 -29.54
N GLU A 765 23.03 5.20 -29.11
CA GLU A 765 23.43 5.01 -27.71
C GLU A 765 23.05 6.20 -26.81
N VAL A 766 22.80 7.39 -27.38
CA VAL A 766 22.25 8.53 -26.62
C VAL A 766 20.73 8.42 -26.38
N SER A 767 20.09 7.36 -26.88
CA SER A 767 18.68 7.07 -26.57
C SER A 767 18.48 6.96 -25.06
N PRO A 768 17.38 7.52 -24.51
CA PRO A 768 17.02 7.38 -23.08
C PRO A 768 16.95 5.93 -22.59
N TYR A 769 16.74 4.97 -23.48
CA TYR A 769 16.81 3.54 -23.16
C TYR A 769 18.07 3.15 -22.37
N TYR A 770 19.22 3.74 -22.70
CA TYR A 770 20.51 3.37 -22.10
C TYR A 770 20.80 4.06 -20.77
N TRP A 771 20.26 5.27 -20.54
CA TRP A 771 20.68 6.12 -19.41
C TRP A 771 19.57 6.54 -18.44
N SER A 772 18.30 6.45 -18.84
CA SER A 772 17.16 6.95 -18.04
C SER A 772 16.44 5.88 -17.21
N SER A 773 16.99 4.66 -17.17
CA SER A 773 16.36 3.53 -16.47
C SER A 773 16.48 3.60 -14.94
N LEU A 774 17.55 4.21 -14.42
CA LEU A 774 17.83 4.27 -12.97
C LEU A 774 17.12 5.46 -12.33
N THR A 775 16.29 5.22 -11.30
CA THR A 775 15.66 6.30 -10.53
C THR A 775 16.12 6.28 -9.08
N LEU A 776 16.34 7.47 -8.51
CA LEU A 776 16.64 7.67 -7.09
C LEU A 776 15.34 8.02 -6.36
N ILE A 777 14.94 7.15 -5.43
CA ILE A 777 13.78 7.36 -4.56
C ILE A 777 14.27 7.61 -3.14
N GLY A 778 13.69 8.59 -2.44
CA GLY A 778 13.98 8.88 -1.03
C GLY A 778 14.93 10.07 -0.86
N ASP A 779 15.65 10.08 0.26
CA ASP A 779 16.53 11.20 0.61
C ASP A 779 17.72 11.32 -0.33
N ASP A 780 17.97 12.51 -0.84
CA ASP A 780 19.03 12.73 -1.82
C ASP A 780 20.29 13.40 -1.26
N SER A 781 20.37 13.65 0.05
CA SER A 781 21.53 14.27 0.68
C SER A 781 22.82 13.47 0.47
N ALA A 782 23.97 14.13 0.54
CA ALA A 782 25.27 13.48 0.39
C ALA A 782 25.51 12.44 1.50
N ILE A 783 26.17 11.33 1.16
CA ILE A 783 26.51 10.28 2.12
C ILE A 783 27.83 10.65 2.80
N GLU A 784 27.81 10.82 4.12
CA GLU A 784 29.02 11.06 4.89
C GLU A 784 29.89 9.80 4.96
N ILE A 785 30.95 9.79 4.15
CA ILE A 785 31.98 8.75 4.19
C ILE A 785 33.01 9.20 5.23
N GLN A 786 33.19 8.42 6.29
CA GLN A 786 34.17 8.72 7.34
C GLN A 786 35.54 8.95 6.70
N LYS A 787 36.04 10.19 6.77
CA LYS A 787 37.45 10.49 6.51
C LYS A 787 38.19 10.16 7.80
N ASN A 788 39.30 9.43 7.71
CA ASN A 788 40.09 9.01 8.86
C ASN A 788 40.89 10.21 9.43
N THR A 789 40.20 11.27 9.86
CA THR A 789 40.80 12.52 10.33
C THR A 789 41.66 12.31 11.56
N GLN A 790 41.31 11.36 12.42
CA GLN A 790 42.16 10.97 13.56
C GLN A 790 43.53 10.45 13.12
N PHE A 791 43.61 9.69 12.03
CA PHE A 791 44.89 9.22 11.49
C PHE A 791 45.76 10.38 10.98
N TYR A 792 45.16 11.35 10.30
CA TYR A 792 45.87 12.56 9.87
C TYR A 792 46.29 13.44 11.05
N ILE A 793 45.45 13.57 12.08
CA ILE A 793 45.80 14.27 13.33
C ILE A 793 46.97 13.57 14.02
N ILE A 794 46.96 12.23 14.12
CA ILE A 794 48.08 11.45 14.67
C ILE A 794 49.36 11.67 13.86
N ILE A 795 49.28 11.67 12.52
CA ILE A 795 50.43 11.97 11.66
C ILE A 795 50.95 13.39 11.89
N ILE A 796 50.07 14.38 12.00
CA ILE A 796 50.45 15.78 12.26
C ILE A 796 51.14 15.89 13.63
N VAL A 797 50.59 15.23 14.66
CA VAL A 797 51.18 15.20 16.00
C VAL A 797 52.56 14.53 15.98
N LEU A 798 52.70 13.38 15.30
CA LEU A 798 53.99 12.69 15.15
C LEU A 798 55.03 13.55 14.40
N LEU A 799 54.61 14.25 13.33
CA LEU A 799 55.48 15.19 12.60
C LEU A 799 55.91 16.36 13.48
N MET A 800 55.01 16.93 14.28
CA MET A 800 55.34 18.00 15.23
C MET A 800 56.34 17.52 16.30
N CYS A 801 56.15 16.32 16.84
CA CYS A 801 57.10 15.71 17.78
C CYS A 801 58.48 15.50 17.14
N LEU A 802 58.53 15.02 15.89
CA LEU A 802 59.78 14.81 15.15
C LEU A 802 60.52 16.15 14.93
N ILE A 803 59.80 17.18 14.49
CA ILE A 803 60.35 18.53 14.30
C ILE A 803 60.91 19.08 15.61
N PHE A 804 60.19 18.90 16.72
CA PHE A 804 60.66 19.32 18.04
C PHE A 804 61.96 18.63 18.47
N ILE A 805 62.08 17.31 18.23
CA ILE A 805 63.30 16.54 18.50
C ILE A 805 64.46 17.03 17.63
N ILE A 806 64.23 17.30 16.34
CA ILE A 806 65.23 17.83 15.41
C ILE A 806 65.70 19.22 15.86
N LEU A 807 64.78 20.11 16.24
CA LEU A 807 65.15 21.44 16.74
C LEU A 807 65.96 21.38 18.04
N LYS A 808 65.60 20.46 18.95
CA LYS A 808 66.31 20.27 20.22
C LYS A 808 67.72 19.71 20.00
N THR A 809 67.87 18.75 19.07
CA THR A 809 69.18 18.17 18.70
C THR A 809 70.05 19.19 17.98
N LEU A 810 69.52 19.96 17.03
CA LEU A 810 70.25 21.06 16.38
C LEU A 810 70.71 22.13 17.37
N LYS A 811 69.88 22.47 18.37
CA LYS A 811 70.26 23.39 19.46
C LYS A 811 71.37 22.80 20.34
N TYR A 812 71.31 21.51 20.66
CA TYR A 812 72.36 20.81 21.41
C TYR A 812 73.70 20.79 20.67
N TYR A 813 73.72 20.49 19.36
CA TYR A 813 74.94 20.53 18.55
C TYR A 813 75.48 21.95 18.31
N LYS A 814 74.62 22.98 18.20
CA LYS A 814 75.06 24.38 18.14
C LYS A 814 75.78 24.85 19.42
N ILE A 815 75.41 24.31 20.57
CA ILE A 815 76.06 24.62 21.86
C ILE A 815 77.42 23.92 21.97
N LYS A 816 77.55 22.71 21.41
CA LYS A 816 78.80 21.93 21.41
C LYS A 816 79.88 22.41 20.43
N ILE A 817 79.53 23.23 19.43
CA ILE A 817 80.49 23.83 18.48
C ILE A 817 81.01 25.20 18.97
N LYS A 818 80.46 25.72 20.08
CA LYS A 818 80.87 26.99 20.72
C LYS A 818 81.68 26.81 22.01
N ILE A 819 81.99 25.57 22.38
CA ILE A 819 82.94 25.17 23.43
C ILE A 819 84.09 24.49 22.70
#